data_AF-M1BVW6-F1
#
_entry.id   AF-M1BVW6-F1
#
_cell.length_a   1.000
_cell.length_b   1.000
_cell.length_c   1.000
_cell.angle_alpha   90.00
_cell.angle_beta   90.00
_cell.angle_gamma   90.00
#
_symmetry.space_group_name_H-M   'P 1'
#
loop_
_entity.id
_entity.type
_entity.pdbx_description
1 polymer ?
#
loop_
_entity_poly.entity_id
_entity_poly.type
_entity_poly.pdbx_seq_one_letter_code
_entity_poly.pdbx_strand_id
1 'polypeptide(L)'
;MGGRELFGGHDDSKKVKGTVVMMKKNALDFTDLAGSVTDKIFEAFGQKVSFQLISSVQGDPRNGLQGKHSNPAYLENSLFTLTPLTAGSETAFGVTFDWNEEFGVPGAFIIKNTHINEFFLKSLTLEDVPNHGKVHFVCNSWVYPSFRYKSDRIFFANQPYLPSKTPELLRKYRENELLTLRGDGTGKREAWDRIYDYDIYNDLGNPDQGQENVRTTLGGSAEYPYPRRGRTGRPPTRTDPKSESRIPLILSLDIYVPRDERFGHLKMSDFLTYALKSIVQFILPELHALFDGTPNEFDSFEDVLRLYEGGIKLPQGPLFKALTAAIPLEMIKELLRTDGEGILRFPTPLVIKDSKTAWRTDEEFAREMLAGVNPIIISRLQEFPPKSKLDPEAYGNQNSTITAEHIEDKLDGLTVDEAMNNNKLFILNHHDLLIPYLRRINTTITKTYASRTLLFLQDNGSLKPLAIELSLPHPDGDQFGVTSKVYTPSDQGVESSIWQLAKAYVAVNDAGVHQLISHWLNTHAVIEPFVIATNRQLSVLHPIHKLLYPHFRDTMNINASARQILINAGGVLESTVFQSKFALEMSAVVYKDWVFPDQALPADLVKRGVAVEDSSSPHGVRLLIEDYPYAVDGLEIWSAIKSWVTDYCSFYYGSDEEILKDNELQAWWKELREVGHGDKKNEPWWPEMETPQELIDSCTTIIWIASALHAAVNFGQYPYAGYLPNRPTVSRRFMPEPGTPEYEELKKNPDKAFLKTITAQLQTLLGVSLVEILSRHTTDEIYLGQRESPEWTKDKEPLAAFDKFGKKLTDIEKQIIQRNGDNILTNRSGPINAPYTLLFPTSEGGLTGKGIPNSVSI
;
A
#
# COMPACT_ATOMS: atom_id res chain seq x y z
N MET A 1 22.40 48.27 68.50
CA MET A 1 21.97 46.89 68.18
C MET A 1 20.57 47.03 67.61
N GLY A 2 20.37 47.06 66.29
CA GLY A 2 20.62 45.96 65.36
C GLY A 2 19.28 45.36 64.95
N GLY A 3 18.40 46.18 64.37
CA GLY A 3 17.11 45.74 63.83
C GLY A 3 17.32 45.16 62.44
N ARG A 4 17.24 43.84 62.30
CA ARG A 4 17.18 43.14 61.02
C ARG A 4 15.79 43.35 60.42
N GLU A 5 15.70 44.16 59.38
CA GLU A 5 14.61 44.07 58.40
C GLU A 5 14.78 42.75 57.62
N LEU A 6 13.85 41.84 57.81
CA LEU A 6 13.67 40.68 56.93
C LEU A 6 12.80 41.14 55.76
N PHE A 7 13.43 41.39 54.61
CA PHE A 7 12.74 41.45 53.33
C PHE A 7 12.18 40.06 53.02
N GLY A 8 10.91 39.83 53.32
CA GLY A 8 10.13 38.73 52.76
C GLY A 8 9.61 39.13 51.38
N GLY A 9 10.40 38.90 50.34
CA GLY A 9 9.88 38.90 48.98
C GLY A 9 9.10 37.60 48.76
N HIS A 10 7.78 37.69 48.65
CA HIS A 10 6.99 36.65 47.99
C HIS A 10 7.26 36.75 46.48
N ASP A 11 8.13 35.88 45.98
CA ASP A 11 8.24 35.60 44.55
C ASP A 11 7.13 34.60 44.20
N ASP A 12 5.92 35.11 43.94
CA ASP A 12 4.83 34.32 43.38
C ASP A 12 5.17 34.00 41.91
N SER A 13 6.08 33.04 41.71
CA SER A 13 6.40 32.55 40.38
C SER A 13 5.13 31.99 39.75
N LYS A 14 4.66 32.62 38.66
CA LYS A 14 3.53 32.11 37.89
C LYS A 14 3.87 30.71 37.38
N LYS A 15 2.88 29.84 37.28
CA LYS A 15 3.06 28.45 36.83
C LYS A 15 2.14 28.16 35.66
N VAL A 16 2.67 27.48 34.66
CA VAL A 16 1.88 26.96 33.53
C VAL A 16 1.75 25.45 33.71
N LYS A 17 0.50 24.99 33.83
CA LYS A 17 0.18 23.56 33.90
C LYS A 17 0.09 22.97 32.50
N GLY A 18 0.69 21.81 32.33
CA GLY A 18 0.59 21.00 31.14
C GLY A 18 0.04 19.61 31.42
N THR A 19 -0.60 19.04 30.41
CA THR A 19 -1.06 17.65 30.39
C THR A 19 -0.29 16.90 29.29
N VAL A 20 0.41 15.85 29.68
CA VAL A 20 1.14 14.95 28.78
C VAL A 20 0.34 13.67 28.61
N VAL A 21 0.07 13.27 27.36
CA VAL A 21 -0.56 11.99 27.04
C VAL A 21 0.49 11.06 26.45
N MET A 22 0.62 9.86 27.03
CA MET A 22 1.60 8.88 26.60
C MET A 22 1.10 7.44 26.74
N MET A 23 1.71 6.52 26.01
CA MET A 23 1.44 5.08 26.07
C MET A 23 2.72 4.30 26.43
N LYS A 24 2.56 3.23 27.21
CA LYS A 24 3.67 2.39 27.69
C LYS A 24 4.14 1.42 26.62
N LYS A 25 5.43 1.07 26.64
CA LYS A 25 5.96 -0.05 25.85
C LYS A 25 5.15 -1.34 26.06
N ASN A 26 4.85 -1.78 27.28
CA ASN A 26 4.16 -3.09 27.48
C ASN A 26 2.66 -3.08 27.16
N ALA A 27 2.04 -1.90 27.00
CA ALA A 27 0.70 -1.81 26.43
C ALA A 27 0.72 -1.94 24.90
N LEU A 28 1.93 -2.09 24.36
CA LEU A 28 2.27 -2.03 22.97
C LEU A 28 3.06 -3.34 22.61
N ASP A 29 4.17 -3.71 23.25
CA ASP A 29 5.09 -4.80 22.90
C ASP A 29 4.59 -6.24 23.18
N PHE A 30 4.90 -7.15 22.25
CA PHE A 30 4.49 -8.57 22.21
C PHE A 30 5.42 -9.52 22.96
N THR A 31 6.61 -9.08 23.37
CA THR A 31 7.65 -9.99 23.91
C THR A 31 7.68 -10.07 25.44
N ASP A 32 6.95 -9.22 26.16
CA ASP A 32 7.07 -9.07 27.62
C ASP A 32 5.73 -9.17 28.36
N LEU A 33 5.10 -10.34 28.25
CA LEU A 33 3.84 -10.68 28.95
C LEU A 33 4.07 -11.25 30.35
N ALA A 34 5.04 -10.70 31.08
CA ALA A 34 5.19 -10.84 32.52
C ALA A 34 5.24 -9.44 33.16
N GLY A 35 4.08 -8.79 33.30
CA GLY A 35 4.07 -7.44 33.84
C GLY A 35 2.71 -6.83 34.19
N SER A 36 1.83 -7.55 34.89
CA SER A 36 0.69 -6.90 35.57
C SER A 36 1.15 -6.17 36.83
N VAL A 37 1.72 -4.97 36.67
CA VAL A 37 1.90 -3.99 37.76
C VAL A 37 1.60 -2.60 37.19
N THR A 38 0.31 -2.23 37.16
CA THR A 38 -0.16 -1.04 36.43
C THR A 38 0.13 0.28 37.14
N ASP A 39 0.26 0.32 38.47
CA ASP A 39 0.36 1.62 39.17
C ASP A 39 1.82 2.00 39.57
N LYS A 40 2.65 1.06 40.02
CA LYS A 40 3.96 1.38 40.63
C LYS A 40 5.06 1.87 39.68
N ILE A 41 4.95 1.60 38.38
CA ILE A 41 6.02 1.92 37.41
C ILE A 41 5.89 3.35 36.86
N PHE A 42 4.66 3.86 36.68
CA PHE A 42 4.47 5.23 36.18
C PHE A 42 4.85 6.30 37.21
N GLU A 43 4.61 6.01 38.49
CA GLU A 43 5.14 6.79 39.63
C GLU A 43 6.68 6.90 39.60
N ALA A 44 7.39 5.91 39.00
CA ALA A 44 8.85 5.92 38.88
C ALA A 44 9.40 6.78 37.72
N PHE A 45 8.55 7.29 36.83
CA PHE A 45 8.97 8.21 35.75
C PHE A 45 9.04 9.68 36.21
N GLY A 46 8.42 10.04 37.35
CA GLY A 46 8.22 11.43 37.77
C GLY A 46 9.47 12.27 38.04
N GLN A 47 10.67 11.67 37.94
CA GLN A 47 11.96 12.38 37.97
C GLN A 47 12.91 11.96 36.84
N LYS A 48 12.46 11.09 35.94
CA LYS A 48 13.26 10.53 34.85
C LYS A 48 12.87 11.05 33.47
N VAL A 49 11.71 11.69 33.34
CA VAL A 49 11.30 12.36 32.10
C VAL A 49 11.18 13.84 32.37
N SER A 50 11.96 14.63 31.65
CA SER A 50 11.97 16.09 31.76
C SER A 50 11.58 16.76 30.46
N PHE A 51 10.89 17.89 30.58
CA PHE A 51 10.44 18.74 29.51
C PHE A 51 11.05 20.14 29.67
N GLN A 52 11.49 20.74 28.56
CA GLN A 52 11.92 22.13 28.52
C GLN A 52 11.22 22.83 27.37
N LEU A 53 10.41 23.84 27.69
CA LEU A 53 9.74 24.65 26.68
C LEU A 53 10.76 25.54 25.97
N ILE A 54 10.51 25.81 24.70
CA ILE A 54 11.29 26.72 23.86
C ILE A 54 10.39 27.87 23.45
N SER A 55 10.78 29.08 23.82
CA SER A 55 10.08 30.30 23.42
C SER A 55 10.21 30.55 21.92
N SER A 56 9.13 30.94 21.27
CA SER A 56 9.15 31.38 19.86
C SER A 56 9.34 32.89 19.70
N VAL A 57 9.37 33.66 20.79
CA VAL A 57 9.43 35.14 20.76
C VAL A 57 10.53 35.76 21.63
N GLN A 58 11.15 34.99 22.53
CA GLN A 58 12.22 35.47 23.41
C GLN A 58 13.50 34.66 23.20
N GLY A 59 14.60 35.34 22.86
CA GLY A 59 15.89 34.71 22.57
C GLY A 59 16.79 34.57 23.79
N ASP A 60 17.69 33.59 23.79
CA ASP A 60 18.79 33.49 24.76
C ASP A 60 20.12 33.95 24.13
N PRO A 61 20.72 35.06 24.60
CA PRO A 61 22.02 35.53 24.13
C PRO A 61 23.14 34.49 24.26
N ARG A 62 23.02 33.54 25.20
CA ARG A 62 24.00 32.48 25.44
C ARG A 62 23.90 31.33 24.44
N ASN A 63 22.79 31.23 23.70
CA ASN A 63 22.56 30.18 22.69
C ASN A 63 22.47 30.76 21.27
N GLY A 64 23.21 31.85 21.01
CA GLY A 64 23.22 32.50 19.69
C GLY A 64 21.86 33.07 19.29
N LEU A 65 21.11 33.63 20.26
CA LEU A 65 19.76 34.19 20.07
C LEU A 65 18.72 33.19 19.54
N GLN A 66 18.89 31.89 19.82
CA GLN A 66 17.82 30.90 19.65
C GLN A 66 16.76 31.06 20.74
N GLY A 67 15.58 30.45 20.54
CA GLY A 67 14.48 30.48 21.52
C GLY A 67 14.93 30.11 22.94
N LYS A 68 14.59 30.95 23.91
CA LYS A 68 14.92 30.78 25.33
C LYS A 68 14.30 29.49 25.85
N HIS A 69 15.09 28.73 26.61
CA HIS A 69 14.65 27.49 27.24
C HIS A 69 14.06 27.78 28.61
N SER A 70 12.97 27.09 28.96
CA SER A 70 12.50 27.05 30.34
C SER A 70 13.45 26.23 31.21
N ASN A 71 13.32 26.37 32.53
CA ASN A 71 13.86 25.37 33.44
C ASN A 71 13.24 24.00 33.13
N PRO A 72 13.97 22.88 33.33
CA PRO A 72 13.41 21.54 33.22
C PRO A 72 12.22 21.35 34.17
N ALA A 73 11.08 20.95 33.62
CA ALA A 73 9.93 20.46 34.37
C ALA A 73 9.85 18.94 34.25
N TYR A 74 9.42 18.25 35.30
CA TYR A 74 9.36 16.79 35.32
C TYR A 74 7.91 16.32 35.35
N LEU A 75 7.67 15.10 34.86
CA LEU A 75 6.35 14.47 34.98
C LEU A 75 5.92 14.42 36.45
N GLU A 76 4.70 14.82 36.72
CA GLU A 76 4.06 14.69 38.02
C GLU A 76 3.24 13.40 38.07
N ASN A 77 2.70 13.06 39.23
CA ASN A 77 1.86 11.87 39.39
C ASN A 77 0.67 11.89 38.42
N SER A 78 0.20 10.70 38.03
CA SER A 78 -0.90 10.56 37.06
C SER A 78 -2.12 11.35 37.51
N LEU A 79 -2.67 12.14 36.60
CA LEU A 79 -3.90 12.90 36.84
C LEU A 79 -5.07 11.91 36.78
N PHE A 80 -5.41 11.28 37.91
CA PHE A 80 -6.65 10.53 38.02
C PHE A 80 -7.82 11.51 38.03
N THR A 81 -8.24 12.04 36.88
CA THR A 81 -9.59 12.58 36.66
C THR A 81 -9.88 12.98 35.20
N LEU A 82 -10.90 12.32 34.65
CA LEU A 82 -11.91 12.79 33.69
C LEU A 82 -11.53 13.04 32.22
N THR A 83 -11.53 11.97 31.42
CA THR A 83 -12.23 11.85 30.12
C THR A 83 -12.23 10.38 29.68
N PRO A 84 -13.19 9.89 28.87
CA PRO A 84 -13.16 8.53 28.38
C PRO A 84 -12.04 8.42 27.34
N LEU A 85 -10.84 8.06 27.82
CA LEU A 85 -9.70 7.67 26.99
C LEU A 85 -10.14 6.42 26.22
N THR A 86 -10.51 6.59 24.95
CA THR A 86 -10.81 5.49 24.04
C THR A 86 -9.51 4.72 23.78
N ALA A 87 -9.55 3.41 24.05
CA ALA A 87 -8.44 2.44 24.10
C ALA A 87 -7.62 2.46 25.40
N GLY A 88 -7.73 1.38 26.19
CA GLY A 88 -7.27 1.25 27.58
C GLY A 88 -5.74 1.21 27.82
N SER A 89 -4.96 2.01 27.10
CA SER A 89 -3.48 2.09 27.21
C SER A 89 -2.91 3.50 27.29
N GLU A 90 -3.72 4.54 27.07
CA GLU A 90 -3.30 5.94 27.20
C GLU A 90 -3.34 6.40 28.67
N THR A 91 -2.29 7.11 29.09
CA THR A 91 -2.23 7.69 30.44
C THR A 91 -1.89 9.17 30.35
N ALA A 92 -2.64 9.98 31.11
CA ALA A 92 -2.41 11.42 31.24
C ALA A 92 -1.61 11.75 32.51
N PHE A 93 -0.59 12.59 32.35
CA PHE A 93 0.28 13.07 33.41
C PHE A 93 0.26 14.59 33.50
N GLY A 94 0.39 15.12 34.71
CA GLY A 94 0.65 16.53 34.92
C GLY A 94 2.12 16.86 34.67
N VAL A 95 2.38 18.09 34.25
CA VAL A 95 3.72 18.69 34.29
C VAL A 95 3.54 20.18 34.55
N THR A 96 4.25 20.73 35.53
CA THR A 96 4.15 22.16 35.84
C THR A 96 5.45 22.88 35.51
N PHE A 97 5.35 23.90 34.67
CA PHE A 97 6.46 24.76 34.29
C PHE A 97 6.47 26.04 35.12
N ASP A 98 7.60 26.34 35.74
CA ASP A 98 7.83 27.68 36.31
C ASP A 98 7.85 28.71 35.18
N TRP A 99 7.03 29.74 35.32
CA TRP A 99 6.75 30.69 34.26
C TRP A 99 7.21 32.11 34.62
N ASN A 100 8.07 32.64 33.77
CA ASN A 100 8.44 34.05 33.78
C ASN A 100 7.68 34.76 32.65
N GLU A 101 7.05 35.91 32.91
CA GLU A 101 6.33 36.69 31.88
C GLU A 101 7.21 37.05 30.69
N GLU A 102 8.51 37.26 30.91
CA GLU A 102 9.53 37.49 29.88
C GLU A 102 9.84 36.24 29.04
N PHE A 103 9.19 35.09 29.27
CA PHE A 103 9.34 33.90 28.44
C PHE A 103 8.54 33.98 27.13
N GLY A 104 7.41 34.70 27.13
CA GLY A 104 6.52 34.78 25.96
C GLY A 104 5.87 33.44 25.62
N VAL A 105 5.57 33.16 24.34
CA VAL A 105 4.82 31.96 23.94
C VAL A 105 5.74 30.76 23.63
N PRO A 106 5.41 29.54 24.06
CA PRO A 106 6.18 28.35 23.72
C PRO A 106 5.79 27.86 22.33
N GLY A 107 6.78 27.68 21.45
CA GLY A 107 6.58 27.17 20.09
C GLY A 107 7.11 25.75 19.88
N ALA A 108 7.95 25.26 20.79
CA ALA A 108 8.48 23.90 20.78
C ALA A 108 8.78 23.45 22.22
N PHE A 109 9.10 22.18 22.40
CA PHE A 109 9.71 21.68 23.64
C PHE A 109 10.73 20.58 23.36
N ILE A 110 11.70 20.47 24.25
CA ILE A 110 12.65 19.35 24.31
C ILE A 110 12.16 18.37 25.37
N ILE A 111 12.25 17.07 25.07
CA ILE A 111 12.02 15.99 26.02
C ILE A 111 13.26 15.12 26.17
N LYS A 112 13.57 14.77 27.42
CA LYS A 112 14.66 13.87 27.77
C LYS A 112 14.14 12.74 28.65
N ASN A 113 14.35 11.52 28.18
CA ASN A 113 14.01 10.30 28.89
C ASN A 113 15.29 9.67 29.47
N THR A 114 15.50 9.77 30.78
CA THR A 114 16.60 9.08 31.50
C THR A 114 16.15 7.75 32.10
N HIS A 115 14.90 7.34 31.87
CA HIS A 115 14.40 6.01 32.19
C HIS A 115 14.99 4.98 31.19
N ILE A 116 15.11 3.71 31.62
CA ILE A 116 15.68 2.63 30.80
C ILE A 116 14.75 2.16 29.68
N ASN A 117 13.44 2.33 29.87
CA ASN A 117 12.39 1.97 28.93
C ASN A 117 11.96 3.19 28.10
N GLU A 118 11.66 2.94 26.84
CA GLU A 118 10.97 3.84 25.94
C GLU A 118 9.46 3.92 26.23
N PHE A 119 8.83 4.96 25.70
CA PHE A 119 7.38 5.16 25.69
C PHE A 119 6.95 5.87 24.42
N PHE A 120 5.67 5.80 24.09
CA PHE A 120 5.11 6.56 22.97
C PHE A 120 4.45 7.84 23.48
N LEU A 121 4.94 8.99 23.02
CA LEU A 121 4.41 10.31 23.37
C LEU A 121 3.32 10.68 22.36
N LYS A 122 2.08 10.82 22.81
CA LYS A 122 0.95 11.26 21.96
C LYS A 122 0.92 12.79 21.85
N SER A 123 0.92 13.48 22.98
CA SER A 123 0.79 14.94 23.00
C SER A 123 1.27 15.60 24.29
N LEU A 124 1.47 16.91 24.20
CA LEU A 124 1.54 17.85 25.32
C LEU A 124 0.52 18.96 25.08
N THR A 125 -0.23 19.33 26.11
CA THR A 125 -1.16 20.47 26.08
C THR A 125 -0.88 21.39 27.24
N LEU A 126 -0.68 22.68 26.96
CA LEU A 126 -0.59 23.75 27.96
C LEU A 126 -1.90 24.53 27.93
N GLU A 127 -2.66 24.56 29.04
CA GLU A 127 -4.04 25.10 29.02
C GLU A 127 -4.08 26.63 29.08
N ASP A 128 -3.32 27.24 29.99
CA ASP A 128 -3.42 28.66 30.32
C ASP A 128 -2.07 29.37 30.16
N VAL A 129 -1.50 29.39 28.95
CA VAL A 129 -0.29 30.18 28.70
C VAL A 129 -0.64 31.67 28.81
N PRO A 130 0.02 32.46 29.69
CA PRO A 130 -0.31 33.87 29.89
C PRO A 130 -0.32 34.66 28.59
N ASN A 131 -1.40 35.42 28.35
CA ASN A 131 -1.65 36.23 27.15
C ASN A 131 -1.81 35.45 25.82
N HIS A 132 -1.82 34.12 25.85
CA HIS A 132 -1.92 33.26 24.65
C HIS A 132 -2.98 32.17 24.73
N GLY A 133 -3.33 31.68 25.92
CA GLY A 133 -4.27 30.58 26.13
C GLY A 133 -3.67 29.22 25.79
N LYS A 134 -4.48 28.32 25.20
CA LYS A 134 -4.10 26.92 24.96
C LYS A 134 -2.99 26.78 23.89
N VAL A 135 -1.95 26.03 24.21
CA VAL A 135 -0.91 25.60 23.27
C VAL A 135 -0.84 24.08 23.22
N HIS A 136 -1.04 23.52 22.04
CA HIS A 136 -1.10 22.07 21.83
C HIS A 136 0.04 21.58 20.94
N PHE A 137 0.59 20.43 21.29
CA PHE A 137 1.68 19.76 20.61
C PHE A 137 1.21 18.34 20.26
N VAL A 138 1.10 18.04 18.97
CA VAL A 138 0.85 16.68 18.47
C VAL A 138 2.20 16.02 18.25
N CYS A 139 2.47 14.93 18.96
CA CYS A 139 3.80 14.30 18.99
C CYS A 139 3.84 12.96 18.27
N ASN A 140 2.91 12.05 18.58
CA ASN A 140 2.79 10.68 18.08
C ASN A 140 4.13 10.01 17.73
N SER A 141 5.04 9.92 18.70
CA SER A 141 6.39 9.39 18.47
C SER A 141 6.97 8.65 19.66
N TRP A 142 7.81 7.64 19.38
CA TRP A 142 8.54 6.89 20.38
C TRP A 142 9.71 7.68 20.95
N VAL A 143 9.80 7.76 22.28
CA VAL A 143 10.88 8.43 23.01
C VAL A 143 11.73 7.39 23.75
N TYR A 144 12.88 7.08 23.18
CA TYR A 144 13.88 6.17 23.75
C TYR A 144 14.71 6.84 24.84
N PRO A 145 15.45 6.04 25.64
CA PRO A 145 16.41 6.58 26.59
C PRO A 145 17.42 7.52 25.93
N SER A 146 17.70 8.66 26.54
CA SER A 146 18.45 9.77 25.94
C SER A 146 19.86 9.40 25.51
N PHE A 147 20.48 8.41 26.15
CA PHE A 147 21.82 7.92 25.78
C PHE A 147 21.85 7.22 24.40
N ARG A 148 20.68 6.90 23.81
CA ARG A 148 20.57 6.37 22.44
C ARG A 148 20.60 7.48 21.38
N TYR A 149 20.28 8.72 21.75
CA TYR A 149 20.19 9.83 20.82
C TYR A 149 21.46 10.67 20.78
N LYS A 150 21.81 11.17 19.59
CA LYS A 150 22.90 12.15 19.40
C LYS A 150 22.50 13.55 19.87
N SER A 151 21.21 13.87 19.80
CA SER A 151 20.59 15.13 20.19
C SER A 151 19.30 14.86 20.96
N ASP A 152 18.90 15.77 21.86
CA ASP A 152 17.64 15.63 22.57
C ASP A 152 16.45 15.73 21.60
N ARG A 153 15.35 15.05 21.94
CA ARG A 153 14.14 15.02 21.12
C ARG A 153 13.39 16.33 21.22
N ILE A 154 13.00 16.89 20.08
CA ILE A 154 12.24 18.13 19.98
C ILE A 154 10.87 17.88 19.35
N PHE A 155 9.87 18.64 19.82
CA PHE A 155 8.51 18.64 19.28
C PHE A 155 8.01 20.07 19.14
N PHE A 156 7.25 20.33 18.09
CA PHE A 156 6.74 21.67 17.77
C PHE A 156 5.25 21.79 18.06
N ALA A 157 4.79 23.00 18.35
CA ALA A 157 3.37 23.30 18.46
C ALA A 157 2.68 23.01 17.12
N ASN A 158 1.38 22.71 17.16
CA ASN A 158 0.60 22.30 15.99
C ASN A 158 0.38 23.40 14.92
N GLN A 159 0.86 24.63 15.14
CA GLN A 159 0.78 25.72 14.15
C GLN A 159 1.69 25.44 12.94
N PRO A 160 1.18 25.36 11.70
CA PRO A 160 2.00 25.25 10.51
C PRO A 160 2.66 26.59 10.13
N TYR A 161 3.84 26.48 9.51
CA TYR A 161 4.58 27.60 8.94
C TYR A 161 5.28 27.18 7.66
N LEU A 162 5.20 28.03 6.63
CA LEU A 162 6.21 28.05 5.56
C LEU A 162 7.59 28.37 6.15
N PRO A 163 8.70 27.94 5.53
CA PRO A 163 10.04 28.27 6.03
C PRO A 163 10.23 29.78 6.28
N SER A 164 9.77 30.62 5.35
CA SER A 164 9.82 32.09 5.44
C SER A 164 9.02 32.67 6.61
N LYS A 165 7.92 32.03 6.98
CA LYS A 165 7.01 32.46 8.07
C LYS A 165 7.31 31.78 9.41
N THR A 166 8.32 30.92 9.49
CA THR A 166 8.73 30.29 10.75
C THR A 166 9.27 31.37 11.69
N PRO A 167 8.81 31.44 12.96
CA PRO A 167 9.35 32.36 13.95
C PRO A 167 10.88 32.28 14.00
N GLU A 168 11.56 33.43 13.94
CA GLU A 168 13.01 33.51 13.75
C GLU A 168 13.78 32.62 14.75
N LEU A 169 13.33 32.64 16.01
CA LEU A 169 13.92 31.89 17.12
C LEU A 169 13.74 30.37 17.03
N LEU A 170 12.86 29.88 16.15
CA LEU A 170 12.61 28.45 15.90
C LEU A 170 13.29 27.92 14.62
N ARG A 171 13.81 28.79 13.75
CA ARG A 171 14.34 28.38 12.43
C ARG A 171 15.48 27.38 12.53
N LYS A 172 16.41 27.60 13.46
CA LYS A 172 17.54 26.68 13.69
C LYS A 172 17.09 25.33 14.25
N TYR A 173 16.04 25.29 15.08
CA TYR A 173 15.46 24.04 15.56
C TYR A 173 14.79 23.26 14.42
N ARG A 174 14.05 23.96 13.56
CA ARG A 174 13.45 23.39 12.34
C ARG A 174 14.51 22.76 11.43
N GLU A 175 15.59 23.47 11.14
CA GLU A 175 16.69 22.98 10.31
C GLU A 175 17.44 21.79 10.94
N ASN A 176 17.76 21.88 12.24
CA ASN A 176 18.47 20.82 12.95
C ASN A 176 17.67 19.51 13.03
N GLU A 177 16.35 19.58 13.16
CA GLU A 177 15.51 18.37 13.12
C GLU A 177 15.57 17.72 11.73
N LEU A 178 15.48 18.48 10.64
CA LEU A 178 15.65 17.95 9.28
C LEU A 178 17.04 17.34 9.05
N LEU A 179 18.10 17.94 9.60
CA LEU A 179 19.44 17.34 9.57
C LEU A 179 19.48 16.00 10.33
N THR A 180 18.80 15.93 11.48
CA THR A 180 18.71 14.70 12.28
C THR A 180 17.96 13.60 11.53
N LEU A 181 16.85 13.94 10.88
CA LEU A 181 16.03 13.01 10.10
C LEU A 181 16.75 12.51 8.83
N ARG A 182 17.59 13.34 8.20
CA ARG A 182 18.41 12.92 7.04
C ARG A 182 19.56 11.99 7.40
N GLY A 183 20.13 12.15 8.60
CA GLY A 183 21.34 11.43 8.99
C GLY A 183 22.55 11.80 8.13
N ASP A 184 23.55 10.91 8.08
CA ASP A 184 24.83 11.14 7.40
C ASP A 184 25.08 10.20 6.20
N GLY A 185 24.10 9.36 5.84
CA GLY A 185 24.21 8.39 4.73
C GLY A 185 25.05 7.15 5.02
N THR A 186 25.59 6.98 6.24
CA THR A 186 26.51 5.89 6.58
C THR A 186 25.98 5.02 7.70
N GLY A 187 26.60 3.86 7.95
CA GLY A 187 26.31 3.00 9.10
C GLY A 187 25.03 2.15 8.99
N LYS A 188 24.93 1.13 9.85
CA LYS A 188 23.72 0.33 10.04
C LYS A 188 22.67 1.16 10.77
N ARG A 189 21.41 0.98 10.40
CA ARG A 189 20.28 1.59 11.11
C ARG A 189 19.86 0.75 12.32
N GLU A 190 19.64 1.41 13.43
CA GLU A 190 19.23 0.81 14.70
C GLU A 190 17.76 1.07 15.00
N ALA A 191 17.16 0.27 15.89
CA ALA A 191 15.72 0.29 16.15
C ALA A 191 15.18 1.65 16.63
N TRP A 192 16.00 2.46 17.29
CA TRP A 192 15.62 3.80 17.79
C TRP A 192 15.91 4.94 16.80
N ASP A 193 16.55 4.64 15.66
CA ASP A 193 16.86 5.65 14.66
C ASP A 193 15.57 6.18 14.01
N ARG A 194 15.58 7.48 13.70
CA ARG A 194 14.54 8.18 12.92
C ARG A 194 15.13 8.70 11.61
N ILE A 195 16.07 7.93 11.04
CA ILE A 195 16.85 8.37 9.88
C ILE A 195 16.18 7.84 8.61
N TYR A 196 15.74 8.77 7.76
CA TYR A 196 15.16 8.52 6.46
C TYR A 196 16.23 8.74 5.40
N ASP A 197 16.50 7.71 4.59
CA ASP A 197 17.48 7.77 3.51
C ASP A 197 17.17 6.71 2.45
N TYR A 198 17.77 6.86 1.28
CA TYR A 198 17.47 6.03 0.11
C TYR A 198 18.51 4.93 -0.08
N ASP A 199 18.06 3.80 -0.63
CA ASP A 199 18.94 2.78 -1.18
C ASP A 199 18.20 2.02 -2.29
N ILE A 200 18.94 1.25 -3.09
CA ILE A 200 18.41 0.45 -4.20
C ILE A 200 17.89 -0.90 -3.69
N TYR A 201 17.15 -1.64 -4.50
CA TYR A 201 16.68 -2.98 -4.15
C TYR A 201 17.79 -4.00 -4.42
N ASN A 202 18.80 -4.01 -3.53
CA ASN A 202 19.88 -4.99 -3.49
C ASN A 202 19.77 -5.94 -2.29
N ASP A 203 18.65 -5.92 -1.58
CA ASP A 203 18.39 -6.72 -0.37
C ASP A 203 17.40 -7.87 -0.59
N LEU A 204 17.01 -8.15 -1.85
CA LEU A 204 16.05 -9.21 -2.19
C LEU A 204 16.70 -10.58 -2.36
N GLY A 205 17.96 -10.62 -2.83
CA GLY A 205 18.72 -11.86 -3.02
C GLY A 205 19.41 -12.35 -1.74
N ASN A 206 19.80 -13.62 -1.72
CA ASN A 206 20.65 -14.20 -0.68
C ASN A 206 21.78 -15.05 -1.29
N PRO A 207 22.75 -14.42 -1.99
CA PRO A 207 23.83 -15.12 -2.69
C PRO A 207 24.73 -15.96 -1.77
N ASP A 208 24.72 -15.70 -0.45
CA ASP A 208 25.43 -16.52 0.54
C ASP A 208 24.81 -17.92 0.71
N GLN A 209 23.55 -18.13 0.29
CA GLN A 209 22.86 -19.42 0.36
C GLN A 209 22.96 -20.26 -0.92
N GLY A 210 23.40 -19.67 -2.04
CA GLY A 210 23.58 -20.39 -3.31
C GLY A 210 23.18 -19.57 -4.53
N GLN A 211 23.52 -20.09 -5.71
CA GLN A 211 23.30 -19.40 -7.00
C GLN A 211 21.82 -19.19 -7.32
N GLU A 212 20.96 -20.11 -6.87
CA GLU A 212 19.51 -20.07 -7.00
C GLU A 212 18.86 -18.92 -6.19
N ASN A 213 19.58 -18.37 -5.22
CA ASN A 213 19.16 -17.26 -4.37
C ASN A 213 19.70 -15.90 -4.82
N VAL A 214 20.48 -15.85 -5.90
CA VAL A 214 20.96 -14.60 -6.50
C VAL A 214 19.79 -13.89 -7.21
N ARG A 215 19.65 -12.57 -7.02
CA ARG A 215 18.67 -11.74 -7.71
C ARG A 215 19.32 -10.49 -8.29
N THR A 216 18.75 -10.01 -9.38
CA THR A 216 19.16 -8.77 -10.04
C THR A 216 18.92 -7.59 -9.11
N THR A 217 19.93 -6.75 -8.91
CA THR A 217 19.78 -5.47 -8.20
C THR A 217 18.91 -4.53 -9.03
N LEU A 218 17.89 -3.92 -8.41
CA LEU A 218 16.97 -3.00 -9.08
C LEU A 218 17.18 -1.57 -8.58
N GLY A 219 17.28 -0.64 -9.52
CA GLY A 219 17.58 0.77 -9.27
C GLY A 219 19.06 1.11 -9.43
N GLY A 220 19.35 2.31 -9.91
CA GLY A 220 20.72 2.80 -10.12
C GLY A 220 21.36 2.34 -11.44
N SER A 221 20.57 1.80 -12.37
CA SER A 221 21.02 1.40 -13.70
C SER A 221 19.94 1.71 -14.75
N ALA A 222 20.35 1.91 -16.01
CA ALA A 222 19.42 2.08 -17.13
C ALA A 222 18.75 0.78 -17.56
N GLU A 223 19.38 -0.38 -17.28
CA GLU A 223 18.84 -1.68 -17.62
C GLU A 223 17.66 -2.06 -16.72
N TYR A 224 17.80 -1.84 -15.41
CA TYR A 224 16.77 -2.09 -14.38
C TYR A 224 16.56 -0.83 -13.52
N PRO A 225 15.96 0.24 -14.08
CA PRO A 225 15.61 1.41 -13.31
C PRO A 225 14.52 1.07 -12.30
N TYR A 226 14.54 1.69 -11.12
CA TYR A 226 13.52 1.41 -10.09
C TYR A 226 13.37 2.56 -9.09
N PRO A 227 12.18 2.74 -8.48
CA PRO A 227 12.04 3.58 -7.30
C PRO A 227 13.03 3.17 -6.21
N ARG A 228 13.52 4.13 -5.41
CA ARG A 228 14.34 3.84 -4.24
C ARG A 228 13.49 3.39 -3.06
N ARG A 229 14.10 2.61 -2.17
CA ARG A 229 13.52 2.15 -0.90
C ARG A 229 14.22 2.79 0.29
N GLY A 230 13.69 2.57 1.50
CA GLY A 230 14.32 2.96 2.75
C GLY A 230 15.65 2.24 2.99
N ARG A 231 16.73 3.01 3.19
CA ARG A 231 18.07 2.51 3.51
C ARG A 231 18.09 1.81 4.86
N THR A 232 18.69 0.63 4.91
CA THR A 232 18.85 -0.18 6.14
C THR A 232 20.30 -0.28 6.59
N GLY A 233 21.25 -0.20 5.65
CA GLY A 233 22.68 -0.11 5.93
C GLY A 233 23.28 -1.35 6.59
N ARG A 234 22.65 -2.53 6.45
CA ARG A 234 23.26 -3.80 6.86
C ARG A 234 24.52 -4.04 6.03
N PRO A 235 25.48 -4.83 6.55
CA PRO A 235 26.70 -5.10 5.78
C PRO A 235 26.37 -5.84 4.48
N PRO A 236 27.24 -5.76 3.46
CA PRO A 236 27.11 -6.58 2.27
C PRO A 236 27.14 -8.08 2.58
N THR A 237 26.66 -8.90 1.65
CA THR A 237 26.79 -10.36 1.70
C THR A 237 28.26 -10.77 1.57
N ARG A 238 28.60 -12.00 1.98
CA ARG A 238 29.99 -12.49 1.92
C ARG A 238 30.41 -12.82 0.49
N THR A 239 29.49 -13.27 -0.35
CA THR A 239 29.77 -13.71 -1.73
C THR A 239 29.58 -12.60 -2.77
N ASP A 240 28.75 -11.58 -2.50
CA ASP A 240 28.55 -10.44 -3.39
C ASP A 240 28.54 -9.10 -2.62
N PRO A 241 29.57 -8.24 -2.79
CA PRO A 241 29.65 -6.95 -2.11
C PRO A 241 28.60 -5.93 -2.57
N LYS A 242 27.88 -6.20 -3.68
CA LYS A 242 26.80 -5.33 -4.17
C LYS A 242 25.43 -5.67 -3.55
N SER A 243 25.29 -6.86 -2.98
CA SER A 243 24.07 -7.32 -2.32
C SER A 243 24.12 -7.05 -0.83
N GLU A 244 23.05 -6.49 -0.26
CA GLU A 244 22.93 -6.27 1.18
C GLU A 244 22.58 -7.58 1.89
N SER A 245 23.21 -7.86 3.03
CA SER A 245 22.95 -9.08 3.81
C SER A 245 21.50 -9.16 4.30
N ARG A 246 21.00 -10.40 4.41
CA ARG A 246 19.64 -10.72 4.84
C ARG A 246 19.55 -10.87 6.35
N ILE A 247 18.37 -10.61 6.91
CA ILE A 247 18.07 -10.90 8.32
C ILE A 247 17.59 -12.36 8.42
N PRO A 248 18.00 -13.13 9.44
CA PRO A 248 17.46 -14.47 9.69
C PRO A 248 15.93 -14.45 9.78
N LEU A 249 15.25 -15.46 9.24
CA LEU A 249 13.78 -15.47 9.14
C LEU A 249 13.09 -15.25 10.50
N ILE A 250 13.64 -15.84 11.58
CA ILE A 250 13.15 -15.69 12.96
C ILE A 250 13.19 -14.25 13.50
N LEU A 251 13.96 -13.36 12.87
CA LEU A 251 14.11 -11.95 13.22
C LEU A 251 13.54 -11.04 12.11
N SER A 252 12.67 -11.54 11.22
CA SER A 252 12.18 -10.76 10.08
C SER A 252 11.42 -9.49 10.48
N LEU A 253 10.78 -9.50 11.65
CA LEU A 253 10.10 -8.32 12.23
C LEU A 253 11.08 -7.24 12.71
N ASP A 254 12.38 -7.53 12.77
CA ASP A 254 13.44 -6.59 13.14
C ASP A 254 13.99 -5.82 11.93
N ILE A 255 13.42 -5.98 10.73
CA ILE A 255 13.80 -5.14 9.61
C ILE A 255 13.60 -3.67 9.96
N TYR A 256 14.63 -2.87 9.67
CA TYR A 256 14.62 -1.46 10.01
C TYR A 256 13.66 -0.69 9.11
N VAL A 257 12.87 0.15 9.75
CA VAL A 257 12.28 1.38 9.21
C VAL A 257 12.48 2.46 10.29
N PRO A 258 12.46 3.75 9.93
CA PRO A 258 12.47 4.83 10.92
C PRO A 258 11.43 4.56 12.01
N ARG A 259 11.82 4.75 13.28
CA ARG A 259 11.09 4.17 14.41
C ARG A 259 9.58 4.46 14.42
N ASP A 260 9.19 5.66 14.01
CA ASP A 260 7.81 6.12 14.03
C ASP A 260 6.99 5.63 12.81
N GLU A 261 7.63 5.03 11.81
CA GLU A 261 6.98 4.36 10.66
C GLU A 261 6.56 2.92 10.98
N ARG A 262 7.09 2.33 12.06
CA ARG A 262 6.71 0.97 12.46
C ARG A 262 5.23 0.93 12.83
N PHE A 263 4.56 -0.14 12.41
CA PHE A 263 3.14 -0.34 12.75
C PHE A 263 2.86 -0.12 14.23
N GLY A 264 1.68 0.44 14.49
CA GLY A 264 1.05 0.38 15.79
C GLY A 264 0.84 -1.06 16.25
N HIS A 265 0.56 -1.25 17.53
CA HIS A 265 0.59 -2.58 18.13
C HIS A 265 -0.70 -3.35 17.87
N LEU A 266 -1.85 -2.68 17.87
CA LEU A 266 -3.10 -3.30 17.43
C LEU A 266 -2.95 -3.81 15.99
N LYS A 267 -2.47 -2.96 15.08
CA LYS A 267 -2.15 -3.34 13.70
C LYS A 267 -1.16 -4.49 13.57
N MET A 268 -0.04 -4.46 14.31
CA MET A 268 0.93 -5.57 14.31
C MET A 268 0.33 -6.86 14.90
N SER A 269 -0.52 -6.77 15.93
CA SER A 269 -1.22 -7.91 16.53
C SER A 269 -2.13 -8.57 15.51
N ASP A 270 -2.99 -7.76 14.89
CA ASP A 270 -3.93 -8.19 13.86
C ASP A 270 -3.14 -8.85 12.71
N PHE A 271 -2.10 -8.17 12.19
CA PHE A 271 -1.26 -8.68 11.12
C PHE A 271 -0.59 -10.01 11.45
N LEU A 272 0.05 -10.14 12.62
CA LEU A 272 0.72 -11.39 13.05
C LEU A 272 -0.27 -12.53 13.30
N THR A 273 -1.42 -12.22 13.89
CA THR A 273 -2.48 -13.21 14.14
C THR A 273 -2.98 -13.79 12.82
N TYR A 274 -3.23 -12.93 11.82
CA TYR A 274 -3.66 -13.38 10.50
C TYR A 274 -2.55 -14.10 9.73
N ALA A 275 -1.30 -13.64 9.80
CA ALA A 275 -0.14 -14.32 9.23
C ALA A 275 0.05 -15.72 9.85
N LEU A 276 -0.19 -15.86 11.15
CA LEU A 276 -0.13 -17.16 11.80
C LEU A 276 -1.25 -18.09 11.37
N LYS A 277 -2.50 -17.62 11.39
CA LYS A 277 -3.67 -18.38 10.95
C LYS A 277 -3.42 -18.97 9.56
N SER A 278 -2.87 -18.14 8.67
CA SER A 278 -2.44 -18.46 7.32
C SER A 278 -1.36 -19.56 7.27
N ILE A 279 -0.32 -19.48 8.10
CA ILE A 279 0.72 -20.52 8.19
C ILE A 279 0.15 -21.86 8.66
N VAL A 280 -0.75 -21.86 9.67
CA VAL A 280 -1.38 -23.11 10.14
C VAL A 280 -2.23 -23.75 9.04
N GLN A 281 -2.98 -22.94 8.28
CA GLN A 281 -3.75 -23.39 7.12
C GLN A 281 -2.86 -23.94 5.99
N PHE A 282 -1.62 -23.44 5.85
CA PHE A 282 -0.63 -23.92 4.87
C PHE A 282 -0.01 -25.27 5.23
N ILE A 283 0.44 -25.44 6.48
CA ILE A 283 1.19 -26.65 6.89
C ILE A 283 0.27 -27.89 6.96
N LEU A 284 -1.01 -27.70 7.25
CA LEU A 284 -1.93 -28.83 7.46
C LEU A 284 -2.11 -29.73 6.23
N PRO A 285 -2.32 -29.18 5.02
CA PRO A 285 -2.53 -30.00 3.84
C PRO A 285 -1.25 -30.66 3.34
N GLU A 286 -0.06 -30.07 3.53
CA GLU A 286 1.23 -30.76 3.26
C GLU A 286 1.37 -32.05 4.06
N LEU A 287 0.95 -32.00 5.32
CA LEU A 287 1.02 -33.15 6.22
C LEU A 287 -0.05 -34.20 5.92
N HIS A 288 -1.22 -33.81 5.38
CA HIS A 288 -2.24 -34.72 4.88
C HIS A 288 -1.86 -35.32 3.51
N ALA A 289 -1.18 -34.57 2.64
CA ALA A 289 -0.73 -35.00 1.30
C ALA A 289 0.31 -36.14 1.35
N LEU A 290 1.03 -36.30 2.47
CA LEU A 290 1.87 -37.48 2.75
C LEU A 290 1.09 -38.80 2.75
N PHE A 291 -0.24 -38.74 2.84
CA PHE A 291 -1.15 -39.88 2.89
C PHE A 291 -2.21 -39.89 1.77
N ASP A 292 -2.08 -39.00 0.77
CA ASP A 292 -3.03 -38.84 -0.35
C ASP A 292 -2.55 -39.57 -1.62
N GLY A 293 -3.48 -40.06 -2.45
CA GLY A 293 -3.23 -40.75 -3.71
C GLY A 293 -2.83 -39.83 -4.87
N THR A 294 -3.08 -38.53 -4.76
CA THR A 294 -2.68 -37.49 -5.73
C THR A 294 -2.04 -36.29 -5.01
N PRO A 295 -0.77 -36.39 -4.60
CA PRO A 295 -0.12 -35.35 -3.79
C PRO A 295 -0.15 -33.98 -4.49
N ASN A 296 -0.60 -32.94 -3.78
CA ASN A 296 -0.56 -31.53 -4.21
C ASN A 296 -1.50 -31.16 -5.39
N GLU A 297 -2.60 -31.89 -5.59
CA GLU A 297 -3.62 -31.58 -6.59
C GLU A 297 -5.03 -31.50 -5.97
N PHE A 298 -5.91 -30.69 -6.56
CA PHE A 298 -7.35 -30.84 -6.34
C PHE A 298 -7.91 -31.81 -7.37
N ASP A 299 -8.69 -32.80 -6.93
CA ASP A 299 -9.31 -33.77 -7.82
C ASP A 299 -10.62 -33.26 -8.44
N SER A 300 -11.29 -32.32 -7.77
CA SER A 300 -12.57 -31.76 -8.17
C SER A 300 -12.77 -30.33 -7.64
N PHE A 301 -13.69 -29.58 -8.24
CA PHE A 301 -14.09 -28.26 -7.71
C PHE A 301 -14.72 -28.34 -6.32
N GLU A 302 -15.33 -29.47 -5.97
CA GLU A 302 -15.83 -29.72 -4.62
C GLU A 302 -14.70 -29.72 -3.60
N ASP A 303 -13.52 -30.26 -3.94
CA ASP A 303 -12.36 -30.22 -3.05
C ASP A 303 -11.85 -28.79 -2.82
N VAL A 304 -11.96 -27.92 -3.83
CA VAL A 304 -11.66 -26.48 -3.69
C VAL A 304 -12.71 -25.80 -2.80
N LEU A 305 -14.00 -26.08 -3.01
CA LEU A 305 -15.10 -25.47 -2.24
C LEU A 305 -15.06 -25.86 -0.75
N ARG A 306 -14.58 -27.07 -0.41
CA ARG A 306 -14.41 -27.52 0.98
C ARG A 306 -13.51 -26.62 1.82
N LEU A 307 -12.60 -25.86 1.21
CA LEU A 307 -11.77 -24.86 1.90
C LEU A 307 -12.64 -23.80 2.63
N TYR A 308 -13.84 -23.53 2.11
CA TYR A 308 -14.74 -22.48 2.60
C TYR A 308 -16.00 -23.02 3.29
N GLU A 309 -16.34 -24.30 3.14
CA GLU A 309 -17.60 -24.88 3.65
C GLU A 309 -17.43 -25.77 4.90
N GLY A 310 -16.38 -26.59 4.94
CA GLY A 310 -16.20 -27.61 6.00
C GLY A 310 -15.09 -27.32 7.01
N GLY A 311 -14.21 -26.35 6.71
CA GLY A 311 -12.95 -26.13 7.42
C GLY A 311 -11.96 -27.29 7.24
N ILE A 312 -10.68 -27.03 7.43
CA ILE A 312 -9.64 -28.08 7.39
C ILE A 312 -9.57 -28.71 8.80
N LYS A 313 -9.68 -30.03 8.95
CA LYS A 313 -9.58 -30.67 10.28
C LYS A 313 -8.11 -30.75 10.73
N LEU A 314 -7.76 -30.16 11.88
CA LEU A 314 -6.45 -30.36 12.52
C LEU A 314 -6.23 -31.87 12.76
N PRO A 315 -5.09 -32.45 12.34
CA PRO A 315 -4.73 -33.81 12.69
C PRO A 315 -4.40 -33.89 14.18
N GLN A 316 -4.84 -34.94 14.86
CA GLN A 316 -4.47 -35.20 16.26
C GLN A 316 -3.18 -36.05 16.34
N GLY A 317 -2.38 -35.86 17.40
CA GLY A 317 -1.21 -36.71 17.69
C GLY A 317 0.15 -36.05 17.41
N PRO A 318 1.20 -36.81 17.01
CA PRO A 318 2.57 -36.30 16.81
C PRO A 318 2.67 -35.15 15.80
N LEU A 319 1.75 -35.12 14.85
CA LEU A 319 1.65 -34.13 13.79
C LEU A 319 1.27 -32.73 14.31
N PHE A 320 0.33 -32.68 15.26
CA PHE A 320 -0.02 -31.48 16.00
C PHE A 320 1.18 -30.95 16.80
N LYS A 321 1.97 -31.84 17.42
CA LYS A 321 3.18 -31.46 18.15
C LYS A 321 4.26 -30.85 17.25
N ALA A 322 4.44 -31.37 16.03
CA ALA A 322 5.38 -30.82 15.04
C ALA A 322 4.95 -29.41 14.57
N LEU A 323 3.66 -29.22 14.29
CA LEU A 323 3.05 -27.92 13.98
C LEU A 323 3.27 -26.91 15.12
N THR A 324 2.99 -27.28 16.37
CA THR A 324 3.19 -26.38 17.53
C THR A 324 4.65 -26.15 17.89
N ALA A 325 5.58 -27.00 17.44
CA ALA A 325 7.01 -26.83 17.67
C ALA A 325 7.68 -25.88 16.65
N ALA A 326 7.06 -25.71 15.47
CA ALA A 326 7.53 -24.80 14.42
C ALA A 326 7.00 -23.36 14.58
N ILE A 327 6.02 -23.16 15.47
CA ILE A 327 5.36 -21.87 15.71
C ILE A 327 5.84 -21.32 17.07
N PRO A 328 6.30 -20.06 17.15
CA PRO A 328 6.62 -19.41 18.42
C PRO A 328 5.45 -19.48 19.41
N LEU A 329 5.74 -19.73 20.69
CA LEU A 329 4.74 -19.98 21.74
C LEU A 329 3.76 -18.80 21.93
N GLU A 330 4.24 -17.60 21.62
CA GLU A 330 3.61 -16.30 21.70
C GLU A 330 2.53 -16.15 20.61
N MET A 331 2.80 -16.69 19.42
CA MET A 331 1.87 -16.71 18.30
C MET A 331 0.73 -17.73 18.54
N ILE A 332 1.04 -18.90 19.11
CA ILE A 332 0.04 -19.94 19.45
C ILE A 332 -1.03 -19.40 20.41
N LYS A 333 -0.66 -18.54 21.36
CA LYS A 333 -1.59 -17.96 22.34
C LYS A 333 -2.64 -17.03 21.69
N GLU A 334 -2.27 -16.29 20.64
CA GLU A 334 -3.21 -15.42 19.90
C GLU A 334 -4.17 -16.23 19.02
N LEU A 335 -3.70 -17.34 18.43
CA LEU A 335 -4.59 -18.28 17.73
C LEU A 335 -5.71 -18.81 18.66
N LEU A 336 -5.39 -19.02 19.94
CA LEU A 336 -6.29 -19.53 20.97
C LEU A 336 -7.22 -18.46 21.59
N ARG A 337 -7.03 -17.18 21.26
CA ARG A 337 -7.92 -16.07 21.72
C ARG A 337 -9.11 -15.83 20.79
N THR A 338 -9.17 -16.50 19.65
CA THR A 338 -10.28 -16.35 18.70
C THR A 338 -11.54 -17.08 19.16
N ASP A 339 -12.66 -16.48 18.76
CA ASP A 339 -14.05 -16.50 19.22
C ASP A 339 -14.86 -17.76 18.90
N GLY A 340 -14.24 -18.94 18.97
CA GLY A 340 -14.97 -20.20 18.93
C GLY A 340 -15.58 -20.59 17.56
N GLU A 341 -15.39 -19.78 16.52
CA GLU A 341 -15.54 -20.24 15.15
C GLU A 341 -14.31 -21.11 14.79
N GLY A 342 -14.55 -22.35 14.35
CA GLY A 342 -13.51 -23.38 14.19
C GLY A 342 -12.23 -22.89 13.50
N ILE A 343 -11.09 -23.24 14.09
CA ILE A 343 -9.73 -22.70 13.89
C ILE A 343 -9.20 -22.71 12.42
N LEU A 344 -9.90 -23.25 11.42
CA LEU A 344 -9.34 -23.51 10.07
C LEU A 344 -10.33 -23.42 8.90
N ARG A 345 -11.24 -22.44 8.89
CA ARG A 345 -12.14 -22.18 7.75
C ARG A 345 -11.76 -20.85 7.07
N PHE A 346 -11.57 -20.88 5.75
CA PHE A 346 -11.45 -19.66 4.95
C PHE A 346 -12.84 -19.00 4.83
N PRO A 347 -12.95 -17.67 5.02
CA PRO A 347 -14.18 -16.94 4.70
C PRO A 347 -14.62 -17.20 3.25
N THR A 348 -15.91 -17.34 2.97
CA THR A 348 -16.37 -17.52 1.58
C THR A 348 -16.08 -16.26 0.76
N PRO A 349 -15.27 -16.33 -0.32
CA PRO A 349 -14.99 -15.20 -1.20
C PRO A 349 -16.25 -14.66 -1.87
N LEU A 350 -16.27 -13.35 -2.16
CA LEU A 350 -17.41 -12.67 -2.75
C LEU A 350 -17.85 -13.30 -4.08
N VAL A 351 -16.87 -13.64 -4.93
CA VAL A 351 -17.11 -14.19 -6.28
C VAL A 351 -17.85 -15.53 -6.30
N ILE A 352 -17.84 -16.28 -5.18
CA ILE A 352 -18.58 -17.55 -5.04
C ILE A 352 -19.67 -17.52 -3.97
N LYS A 353 -19.93 -16.35 -3.38
CA LYS A 353 -20.84 -16.23 -2.23
C LYS A 353 -22.30 -16.48 -2.62
N ASP A 354 -22.75 -15.85 -3.69
CA ASP A 354 -24.12 -15.99 -4.21
C ASP A 354 -24.23 -17.11 -5.26
N SER A 355 -23.21 -17.27 -6.10
CA SER A 355 -23.16 -18.29 -7.14
C SER A 355 -21.79 -18.95 -7.24
N LYS A 356 -21.74 -20.27 -7.06
CA LYS A 356 -20.50 -21.07 -7.13
C LYS A 356 -19.95 -21.23 -8.56
N THR A 357 -20.71 -20.80 -9.59
CA THR A 357 -20.37 -21.04 -11.00
C THR A 357 -20.37 -19.77 -11.86
N ALA A 358 -20.92 -18.64 -11.38
CA ALA A 358 -21.02 -17.40 -12.15
C ALA A 358 -19.65 -16.86 -12.61
N TRP A 359 -18.59 -17.09 -11.84
CA TRP A 359 -17.21 -16.78 -12.22
C TRP A 359 -16.77 -17.40 -13.56
N ARG A 360 -17.41 -18.50 -14.01
CA ARG A 360 -17.10 -19.17 -15.29
C ARG A 360 -17.73 -18.48 -16.49
N THR A 361 -18.65 -17.55 -16.28
CA THR A 361 -19.37 -16.89 -17.37
C THR A 361 -18.45 -15.97 -18.17
N ASP A 362 -18.82 -15.66 -19.40
CA ASP A 362 -18.08 -14.69 -20.23
C ASP A 362 -18.35 -13.27 -19.75
N GLU A 363 -19.56 -13.04 -19.23
CA GLU A 363 -20.02 -11.82 -18.61
C GLU A 363 -19.17 -11.46 -17.39
N GLU A 364 -18.96 -12.36 -16.44
CA GLU A 364 -18.12 -12.06 -15.26
C GLU A 364 -16.66 -11.86 -15.64
N PHE A 365 -16.13 -12.70 -16.53
CA PHE A 365 -14.76 -12.59 -17.00
C PHE A 365 -14.46 -11.20 -17.61
N ALA A 366 -15.39 -10.66 -18.40
CA ALA A 366 -15.26 -9.32 -18.98
C ALA A 366 -15.56 -8.21 -17.95
N ARG A 367 -16.56 -8.40 -17.08
CA ARG A 367 -16.95 -7.41 -16.07
C ARG A 367 -15.84 -7.16 -15.06
N GLU A 368 -15.08 -8.18 -14.66
CA GLU A 368 -13.94 -8.01 -13.75
C GLU A 368 -12.86 -7.07 -14.30
N MET A 369 -12.78 -6.87 -15.62
CA MET A 369 -11.88 -5.88 -16.22
C MET A 369 -12.31 -4.42 -15.95
N LEU A 370 -13.57 -4.20 -15.55
CA LEU A 370 -14.13 -2.90 -15.17
C LEU A 370 -14.36 -2.74 -13.67
N ALA A 371 -14.59 -3.84 -12.96
CA ALA A 371 -15.14 -3.87 -11.60
C ALA A 371 -14.54 -4.95 -10.69
N GLY A 372 -13.54 -5.69 -11.17
CA GLY A 372 -12.84 -6.72 -10.41
C GLY A 372 -11.67 -6.15 -9.61
N VAL A 373 -10.69 -7.01 -9.34
CA VAL A 373 -9.49 -6.66 -8.57
C VAL A 373 -8.44 -5.86 -9.38
N ASN A 374 -8.46 -5.95 -10.70
CA ASN A 374 -7.53 -5.24 -11.58
C ASN A 374 -8.25 -4.41 -12.65
N PRO A 375 -9.09 -3.45 -12.26
CA PRO A 375 -9.99 -2.76 -13.18
C PRO A 375 -9.28 -1.62 -13.92
N ILE A 376 -7.96 -1.66 -14.10
CA ILE A 376 -7.16 -0.50 -14.56
C ILE A 376 -6.36 -0.74 -15.84
N ILE A 377 -6.43 -1.93 -16.43
CA ILE A 377 -5.58 -2.30 -17.58
C ILE A 377 -6.32 -2.20 -18.93
N ILE A 378 -7.62 -2.46 -18.95
CA ILE A 378 -8.41 -2.45 -20.19
C ILE A 378 -8.25 -1.11 -20.94
N SER A 379 -8.11 -1.20 -22.26
CA SER A 379 -7.93 -0.03 -23.13
C SER A 379 -8.84 -0.13 -24.35
N ARG A 380 -9.16 1.00 -24.98
CA ARG A 380 -9.86 1.00 -26.27
C ARG A 380 -8.92 0.49 -27.36
N LEU A 381 -9.42 -0.40 -28.21
CA LEU A 381 -8.67 -0.87 -29.36
C LEU A 381 -8.46 0.27 -30.36
N GLN A 382 -7.20 0.58 -30.65
CA GLN A 382 -6.83 1.70 -31.52
C GLN A 382 -6.71 1.31 -32.99
N GLU A 383 -6.31 0.08 -33.26
CA GLU A 383 -6.12 -0.46 -34.60
C GLU A 383 -6.40 -1.96 -34.62
N PHE A 384 -6.83 -2.46 -35.78
CA PHE A 384 -7.11 -3.87 -36.01
C PHE A 384 -6.38 -4.39 -37.27
N PRO A 385 -5.75 -5.58 -37.23
CA PRO A 385 -5.51 -6.39 -36.03
C PRO A 385 -4.59 -5.66 -35.02
N PRO A 386 -4.63 -6.01 -33.72
CA PRO A 386 -3.75 -5.40 -32.72
C PRO A 386 -2.27 -5.54 -33.12
N LYS A 387 -1.51 -4.44 -33.01
CA LYS A 387 -0.05 -4.45 -33.23
C LYS A 387 0.73 -4.42 -31.93
N SER A 388 1.96 -4.92 -32.01
CA SER A 388 2.93 -4.87 -30.93
C SER A 388 3.84 -3.65 -31.07
N LYS A 389 4.30 -3.11 -29.95
CA LYS A 389 5.33 -2.06 -29.85
C LYS A 389 6.73 -2.62 -29.61
N LEU A 390 6.88 -3.94 -29.52
CA LEU A 390 8.18 -4.59 -29.37
C LEU A 390 9.06 -4.33 -30.60
N ASP A 391 10.36 -4.21 -30.37
CA ASP A 391 11.36 -4.03 -31.42
C ASP A 391 11.32 -5.21 -32.42
N PRO A 392 10.95 -5.00 -33.69
CA PRO A 392 10.88 -6.06 -34.68
C PRO A 392 12.23 -6.71 -35.00
N GLU A 393 13.36 -6.03 -34.77
CA GLU A 393 14.68 -6.62 -34.97
C GLU A 393 15.01 -7.62 -33.85
N ALA A 394 14.67 -7.29 -32.60
CA ALA A 394 14.91 -8.14 -31.45
C ALA A 394 13.89 -9.29 -31.32
N TYR A 395 12.63 -9.03 -31.68
CA TYR A 395 11.52 -9.93 -31.43
C TYR A 395 10.81 -10.42 -32.70
N GLY A 396 11.23 -10.03 -33.91
CA GLY A 396 10.57 -10.46 -35.14
C GLY A 396 9.13 -9.94 -35.30
N ASN A 397 8.31 -10.64 -36.09
CA ASN A 397 6.90 -10.25 -36.28
C ASN A 397 6.05 -10.60 -35.06
N GLN A 398 5.48 -9.57 -34.42
CA GLN A 398 4.67 -9.65 -33.22
C GLN A 398 3.21 -9.20 -33.43
N ASN A 399 2.81 -9.00 -34.69
CA ASN A 399 1.45 -8.61 -35.05
C ASN A 399 0.46 -9.72 -34.69
N SER A 400 -0.71 -9.34 -34.21
CA SER A 400 -1.76 -10.28 -33.82
C SER A 400 -2.23 -11.12 -35.00
N THR A 401 -2.52 -12.40 -34.75
CA THR A 401 -3.13 -13.31 -35.73
C THR A 401 -4.66 -13.33 -35.67
N ILE A 402 -5.29 -12.46 -34.87
CA ILE A 402 -6.74 -12.30 -34.87
C ILE A 402 -7.18 -11.64 -36.18
N THR A 403 -7.97 -12.36 -36.98
CA THR A 403 -8.59 -11.85 -38.21
C THR A 403 -10.01 -11.35 -37.97
N ALA A 404 -10.55 -10.58 -38.92
CA ALA A 404 -11.94 -10.11 -38.86
C ALA A 404 -12.95 -11.27 -38.80
N GLU A 405 -12.68 -12.35 -39.55
CA GLU A 405 -13.49 -13.58 -39.56
C GLU A 405 -13.68 -14.21 -38.17
N HIS A 406 -12.73 -14.01 -37.24
CA HIS A 406 -12.87 -14.54 -35.88
C HIS A 406 -13.91 -13.80 -35.02
N ILE A 407 -14.25 -12.55 -35.38
CA ILE A 407 -15.00 -11.64 -34.49
C ILE A 407 -16.23 -11.01 -35.12
N GLU A 408 -16.30 -10.85 -36.45
CA GLU A 408 -17.37 -10.09 -37.13
C GLU A 408 -18.78 -10.61 -36.85
N ASP A 409 -18.94 -11.93 -36.70
CA ASP A 409 -20.24 -12.56 -36.39
C ASP A 409 -20.75 -12.22 -34.98
N LYS A 410 -19.92 -11.60 -34.14
CA LYS A 410 -20.20 -11.28 -32.72
C LYS A 410 -20.26 -9.77 -32.44
N LEU A 411 -20.21 -8.92 -33.46
CA LEU A 411 -20.24 -7.45 -33.34
C LEU A 411 -21.64 -6.85 -33.50
N ASP A 412 -22.68 -7.63 -33.23
CA ASP A 412 -24.09 -7.22 -33.29
C ASP A 412 -24.47 -6.56 -34.64
N GLY A 413 -23.92 -7.09 -35.74
CA GLY A 413 -24.17 -6.65 -37.10
C GLY A 413 -23.26 -5.52 -37.61
N LEU A 414 -22.33 -5.03 -36.79
CA LEU A 414 -21.31 -4.06 -37.22
C LEU A 414 -20.11 -4.75 -37.87
N THR A 415 -19.48 -4.08 -38.83
CA THR A 415 -18.12 -4.42 -39.27
C THR A 415 -17.09 -4.05 -38.19
N VAL A 416 -15.86 -4.58 -38.29
CA VAL A 416 -14.77 -4.21 -37.36
C VAL A 416 -14.51 -2.70 -37.39
N ASP A 417 -14.46 -2.10 -38.57
CA ASP A 417 -14.21 -0.65 -38.73
C ASP A 417 -15.34 0.19 -38.10
N GLU A 418 -16.60 -0.18 -38.31
CA GLU A 418 -17.74 0.50 -37.68
C GLU A 418 -17.69 0.37 -36.15
N ALA A 419 -17.37 -0.83 -35.63
CA ALA A 419 -17.24 -1.05 -34.20
C ALA A 419 -16.08 -0.23 -33.59
N MET A 420 -14.93 -0.12 -34.26
CA MET A 420 -13.82 0.74 -33.82
C MET A 420 -14.21 2.22 -33.85
N ASN A 421 -14.80 2.69 -34.95
CA ASN A 421 -15.21 4.10 -35.11
C ASN A 421 -16.29 4.51 -34.09
N ASN A 422 -17.14 3.57 -33.70
CA ASN A 422 -18.15 3.76 -32.67
C ASN A 422 -17.61 3.57 -31.25
N ASN A 423 -16.29 3.41 -31.06
CA ASN A 423 -15.64 3.17 -29.77
C ASN A 423 -16.17 1.94 -29.03
N LYS A 424 -16.56 0.88 -29.75
CA LYS A 424 -17.13 -0.34 -29.17
C LYS A 424 -16.13 -1.48 -29.03
N LEU A 425 -14.91 -1.36 -29.54
CA LEU A 425 -13.88 -2.40 -29.40
C LEU A 425 -12.83 -2.03 -28.34
N PHE A 426 -12.59 -2.98 -27.44
CA PHE A 426 -11.65 -2.86 -26.33
C PHE A 426 -10.71 -4.05 -26.30
N ILE A 427 -9.58 -3.89 -25.60
CA ILE A 427 -8.55 -4.91 -25.49
C ILE A 427 -7.95 -4.96 -24.08
N LEU A 428 -7.81 -6.17 -23.56
CA LEU A 428 -6.89 -6.49 -22.47
C LEU A 428 -5.62 -7.08 -23.11
N ASN A 429 -4.52 -6.31 -23.08
CA ASN A 429 -3.30 -6.64 -23.82
C ASN A 429 -2.13 -6.86 -22.86
N HIS A 430 -1.83 -8.12 -22.56
CA HIS A 430 -0.66 -8.51 -21.76
C HIS A 430 0.54 -8.91 -22.63
N HIS A 431 0.41 -8.83 -23.96
CA HIS A 431 1.35 -9.43 -24.89
C HIS A 431 2.76 -8.83 -24.78
N ASP A 432 2.87 -7.52 -25.00
CA ASP A 432 4.17 -6.83 -25.12
C ASP A 432 4.94 -6.83 -23.80
N LEU A 433 4.23 -6.84 -22.68
CA LEU A 433 4.82 -6.94 -21.35
C LEU A 433 5.44 -8.32 -21.11
N LEU A 434 4.80 -9.39 -21.61
CA LEU A 434 5.18 -10.76 -21.27
C LEU A 434 6.16 -11.42 -22.25
N ILE A 435 6.07 -11.15 -23.55
CA ILE A 435 6.92 -11.79 -24.57
C ILE A 435 8.43 -11.72 -24.21
N PRO A 436 8.99 -10.58 -23.76
CA PRO A 436 10.41 -10.50 -23.40
C PRO A 436 10.87 -11.46 -22.30
N TYR A 437 9.94 -11.91 -21.44
CA TYR A 437 10.22 -12.79 -20.31
C TYR A 437 9.72 -14.22 -20.50
N LEU A 438 8.80 -14.44 -21.44
CA LEU A 438 7.99 -15.64 -21.51
C LEU A 438 8.82 -16.92 -21.73
N ARG A 439 9.88 -16.86 -22.55
CA ARG A 439 10.79 -17.98 -22.75
C ARG A 439 11.45 -18.41 -21.44
N ARG A 440 11.97 -17.45 -20.66
CA ARG A 440 12.62 -17.69 -19.36
C ARG A 440 11.62 -18.25 -18.35
N ILE A 441 10.45 -17.64 -18.24
CA ILE A 441 9.36 -18.07 -17.35
C ILE A 441 8.96 -19.51 -17.62
N ASN A 442 8.79 -19.89 -18.90
CA ASN A 442 8.38 -21.23 -19.29
C ASN A 442 9.45 -22.33 -19.03
N THR A 443 10.68 -21.96 -18.64
CA THR A 443 11.68 -22.92 -18.12
C THR A 443 11.45 -23.35 -16.67
N THR A 444 10.58 -22.63 -15.94
CA THR A 444 10.19 -22.97 -14.57
C THR A 444 9.07 -24.04 -14.57
N ILE A 445 8.46 -24.29 -13.41
CA ILE A 445 7.24 -25.12 -13.32
C ILE A 445 6.06 -24.52 -14.09
N THR A 446 6.10 -23.21 -14.36
CA THR A 446 5.09 -22.49 -15.14
C THR A 446 5.10 -22.91 -16.61
N LYS A 447 3.91 -22.99 -17.21
CA LYS A 447 3.68 -23.05 -18.66
C LYS A 447 2.57 -22.07 -18.98
N THR A 448 2.92 -20.91 -19.52
CA THR A 448 2.01 -19.80 -19.78
C THR A 448 2.23 -19.20 -21.16
N TYR A 449 1.35 -18.28 -21.52
CA TYR A 449 1.31 -17.58 -22.79
C TYR A 449 1.37 -16.07 -22.54
N ALA A 450 1.66 -15.31 -23.58
CA ALA A 450 1.38 -13.89 -23.63
C ALA A 450 0.00 -13.72 -24.28
N SER A 451 -0.96 -13.14 -23.56
CA SER A 451 -2.35 -13.09 -24.01
C SER A 451 -2.79 -11.72 -24.54
N ARG A 452 -3.69 -11.75 -25.51
CA ARG A 452 -4.54 -10.60 -25.90
C ARG A 452 -5.99 -11.03 -25.90
N THR A 453 -6.87 -10.21 -25.34
CA THR A 453 -8.32 -10.46 -25.32
C THR A 453 -9.05 -9.29 -25.95
N LEU A 454 -9.81 -9.54 -27.02
CA LEU A 454 -10.69 -8.53 -27.62
C LEU A 454 -12.07 -8.58 -26.98
N LEU A 455 -12.64 -7.41 -26.71
CA LEU A 455 -13.95 -7.24 -26.11
C LEU A 455 -14.80 -6.27 -26.94
N PHE A 456 -16.10 -6.52 -26.94
CA PHE A 456 -17.10 -5.65 -27.56
C PHE A 456 -17.99 -5.02 -26.48
N LEU A 457 -18.21 -3.71 -26.58
CA LEU A 457 -19.17 -2.98 -25.76
C LEU A 457 -20.56 -3.09 -26.38
N GLN A 458 -21.44 -3.81 -25.68
CA GLN A 458 -22.82 -4.05 -26.08
C GLN A 458 -23.70 -2.82 -25.80
N ASP A 459 -24.86 -2.74 -26.45
CA ASP A 459 -25.80 -1.62 -26.25
C ASP A 459 -26.38 -1.54 -24.84
N ASN A 460 -26.33 -2.64 -24.07
CA ASN A 460 -26.72 -2.65 -22.66
C ASN A 460 -25.60 -2.17 -21.71
N GLY A 461 -24.47 -1.70 -22.25
CA GLY A 461 -23.32 -1.18 -21.50
C GLY A 461 -22.33 -2.23 -20.98
N SER A 462 -22.62 -3.52 -21.15
CA SER A 462 -21.72 -4.61 -20.72
C SER A 462 -20.67 -4.98 -21.77
N LEU A 463 -19.57 -5.57 -21.33
CA LEU A 463 -18.52 -6.08 -22.23
C LEU A 463 -18.74 -7.56 -22.54
N LYS A 464 -18.53 -7.93 -23.80
CA LYS A 464 -18.58 -9.30 -24.31
C LYS A 464 -17.20 -9.70 -24.85
N PRO A 465 -16.55 -10.77 -24.35
CA PRO A 465 -15.29 -11.24 -24.91
C PRO A 465 -15.53 -11.85 -26.30
N LEU A 466 -14.68 -11.51 -27.27
CA LEU A 466 -14.80 -11.92 -28.67
C LEU A 466 -13.80 -13.01 -29.05
N ALA A 467 -12.55 -12.83 -28.64
CA ALA A 467 -11.44 -13.71 -28.98
C ALA A 467 -10.30 -13.56 -27.96
N ILE A 468 -9.57 -14.65 -27.75
CA ILE A 468 -8.33 -14.69 -26.98
C ILE A 468 -7.22 -15.20 -27.88
N GLU A 469 -6.17 -14.40 -28.07
CA GLU A 469 -4.92 -14.85 -28.68
C GLU A 469 -3.96 -15.29 -27.58
N LEU A 470 -3.41 -16.50 -27.70
CA LEU A 470 -2.35 -17.00 -26.84
C LEU A 470 -1.07 -17.18 -27.67
N SER A 471 -0.05 -16.39 -27.34
CA SER A 471 1.22 -16.34 -28.07
C SER A 471 2.35 -16.97 -27.26
N LEU A 472 3.21 -17.72 -27.95
CA LEU A 472 4.50 -18.20 -27.43
C LEU A 472 5.64 -17.62 -28.27
N PRO A 473 6.83 -17.35 -27.68
CA PRO A 473 8.01 -17.03 -28.45
C PRO A 473 8.32 -18.16 -29.42
N HIS A 474 8.78 -17.84 -30.64
CA HIS A 474 9.09 -18.84 -31.65
C HIS A 474 10.14 -19.84 -31.12
N PRO A 475 10.00 -21.17 -31.34
CA PRO A 475 10.90 -22.16 -30.74
C PRO A 475 12.38 -21.92 -31.05
N ASP A 476 12.69 -21.46 -32.27
CA ASP A 476 14.06 -21.23 -32.74
C ASP A 476 14.74 -19.93 -32.22
N GLY A 477 14.00 -19.05 -31.53
CA GLY A 477 14.55 -17.80 -30.98
C GLY A 477 13.54 -16.65 -31.01
N ASP A 478 13.74 -15.65 -30.13
CA ASP A 478 12.82 -14.53 -29.98
C ASP A 478 12.78 -13.64 -31.23
N GLN A 479 13.92 -13.52 -31.94
CA GLN A 479 14.04 -12.76 -33.18
C GLN A 479 13.18 -13.28 -34.35
N PHE A 480 12.60 -14.48 -34.22
CA PHE A 480 11.75 -15.08 -35.23
C PHE A 480 10.25 -14.84 -35.00
N GLY A 481 9.86 -14.00 -34.02
CA GLY A 481 8.46 -13.69 -33.78
C GLY A 481 7.81 -14.59 -32.72
N VAL A 482 6.50 -14.74 -32.85
CA VAL A 482 5.66 -15.60 -32.02
C VAL A 482 4.94 -16.66 -32.83
N THR A 483 4.63 -17.77 -32.17
CA THR A 483 3.59 -18.70 -32.61
C THR A 483 2.33 -18.43 -31.79
N SER A 484 1.26 -17.96 -32.46
CA SER A 484 -0.01 -17.61 -31.83
C SER A 484 -1.12 -18.59 -32.21
N LYS A 485 -2.05 -18.83 -31.30
CA LYS A 485 -3.34 -19.46 -31.57
C LYS A 485 -4.48 -18.57 -31.08
N VAL A 486 -5.53 -18.46 -31.87
CA VAL A 486 -6.74 -17.69 -31.53
C VAL A 486 -7.83 -18.65 -31.10
N TYR A 487 -8.44 -18.35 -29.96
CA TYR A 487 -9.57 -19.07 -29.39
C TYR A 487 -10.76 -18.12 -29.36
N THR A 488 -11.94 -18.64 -29.69
CA THR A 488 -13.19 -17.85 -29.68
C THR A 488 -14.22 -18.53 -28.77
N PRO A 489 -15.21 -17.78 -28.24
CA PRO A 489 -16.26 -18.32 -27.38
C PRO A 489 -16.97 -19.53 -28.01
N SER A 490 -17.17 -20.57 -27.21
CA SER A 490 -17.96 -21.77 -27.55
C SER A 490 -18.63 -22.31 -26.29
N ASP A 491 -19.86 -22.82 -26.43
CA ASP A 491 -20.63 -23.47 -25.37
C ASP A 491 -20.79 -24.98 -25.59
N GLN A 492 -20.26 -25.52 -26.70
CA GLN A 492 -20.39 -26.93 -27.09
C GLN A 492 -19.10 -27.72 -26.89
N GLY A 493 -19.26 -29.00 -26.53
CA GLY A 493 -18.21 -30.01 -26.66
C GLY A 493 -16.93 -29.71 -25.88
N VAL A 494 -15.80 -30.12 -26.45
CA VAL A 494 -14.46 -29.88 -25.88
C VAL A 494 -14.03 -28.43 -26.09
N GLU A 495 -14.57 -27.78 -27.11
CA GLU A 495 -14.32 -26.41 -27.51
C GLU A 495 -14.74 -25.43 -26.40
N SER A 496 -15.83 -25.69 -25.68
CA SER A 496 -16.21 -24.90 -24.50
C SER A 496 -15.20 -25.02 -23.37
N SER A 497 -14.59 -26.20 -23.20
CA SER A 497 -13.55 -26.43 -22.19
C SER A 497 -12.22 -25.77 -22.60
N ILE A 498 -11.89 -25.78 -23.89
CA ILE A 498 -10.75 -25.04 -24.46
C ILE A 498 -10.93 -23.53 -24.25
N TRP A 499 -12.12 -22.99 -24.49
CA TRP A 499 -12.43 -21.59 -24.24
C TRP A 499 -12.25 -21.22 -22.76
N GLN A 500 -12.74 -22.05 -21.84
CA GLN A 500 -12.54 -21.85 -20.40
C GLN A 500 -11.06 -21.87 -20.01
N LEU A 501 -10.25 -22.77 -20.59
CA LEU A 501 -8.80 -22.76 -20.39
C LEU A 501 -8.15 -21.48 -20.96
N ALA A 502 -8.59 -21.00 -22.12
CA ALA A 502 -8.08 -19.76 -22.71
C ALA A 502 -8.32 -18.55 -21.76
N LYS A 503 -9.53 -18.45 -21.17
CA LYS A 503 -9.83 -17.45 -20.14
C LYS A 503 -8.96 -17.60 -18.90
N ALA A 504 -8.69 -18.85 -18.46
CA ALA A 504 -7.79 -19.09 -17.33
C ALA A 504 -6.35 -18.61 -17.60
N TYR A 505 -5.80 -18.79 -18.80
CA TYR A 505 -4.48 -18.25 -19.16
C TYR A 505 -4.45 -16.72 -19.13
N VAL A 506 -5.52 -16.06 -19.61
CA VAL A 506 -5.67 -14.61 -19.48
C VAL A 506 -5.72 -14.20 -18.01
N ALA A 507 -6.49 -14.90 -17.19
CA ALA A 507 -6.58 -14.63 -15.76
C ALA A 507 -5.23 -14.85 -15.03
N VAL A 508 -4.41 -15.82 -15.44
CA VAL A 508 -3.03 -16.00 -14.95
C VAL A 508 -2.15 -14.80 -15.31
N ASN A 509 -2.18 -14.36 -16.56
CA ASN A 509 -1.44 -13.17 -16.99
C ASN A 509 -1.87 -11.95 -16.17
N ASP A 510 -3.19 -11.73 -16.07
CA ASP A 510 -3.74 -10.57 -15.38
C ASP A 510 -3.50 -10.61 -13.87
N ALA A 511 -3.56 -11.77 -13.21
CA ALA A 511 -3.24 -11.91 -11.79
C ALA A 511 -1.77 -11.57 -11.51
N GLY A 512 -0.84 -12.03 -12.36
CA GLY A 512 0.57 -11.69 -12.21
C GLY A 512 0.87 -10.21 -12.50
N VAL A 513 0.21 -9.61 -13.50
CA VAL A 513 0.35 -8.17 -13.81
C VAL A 513 -0.27 -7.33 -12.69
N HIS A 514 -1.43 -7.72 -12.19
CA HIS A 514 -2.10 -7.09 -11.05
C HIS A 514 -1.18 -7.02 -9.83
N GLN A 515 -0.70 -8.17 -9.35
CA GLN A 515 0.08 -8.25 -8.11
C GLN A 515 1.38 -7.45 -8.20
N LEU A 516 2.08 -7.57 -9.33
CA LEU A 516 3.42 -7.02 -9.48
C LEU A 516 3.43 -5.57 -9.96
N ILE A 517 2.53 -5.22 -10.88
CA ILE A 517 2.55 -3.92 -11.58
C ILE A 517 1.48 -3.00 -11.02
N SER A 518 0.20 -3.36 -11.15
CA SER A 518 -0.92 -2.51 -10.70
C SER A 518 -0.86 -2.25 -9.19
N HIS A 519 -0.51 -3.28 -8.42
CA HIS A 519 -0.46 -3.23 -6.97
C HIS A 519 0.96 -2.85 -6.50
N TRP A 520 1.94 -3.75 -6.54
CA TRP A 520 3.27 -3.50 -5.97
C TRP A 520 3.98 -2.28 -6.58
N LEU A 521 4.20 -2.26 -7.90
CA LEU A 521 4.97 -1.17 -8.52
C LEU A 521 4.23 0.17 -8.43
N ASN A 522 3.00 0.23 -8.92
CA ASN A 522 2.26 1.49 -9.11
C ASN A 522 1.65 2.06 -7.83
N THR A 523 1.77 1.36 -6.69
CA THR A 523 1.39 1.89 -5.37
C THR A 523 2.56 1.81 -4.39
N HIS A 524 2.86 0.63 -3.85
CA HIS A 524 3.89 0.41 -2.83
C HIS A 524 5.26 0.97 -3.19
N ALA A 525 5.84 0.56 -4.32
CA ALA A 525 7.21 0.92 -4.67
C ALA A 525 7.35 2.39 -5.06
N VAL A 526 6.39 2.93 -5.83
CA VAL A 526 6.44 4.34 -6.26
C VAL A 526 6.15 5.32 -5.14
N ILE A 527 5.36 4.96 -4.12
CA ILE A 527 5.03 5.89 -3.04
C ILE A 527 6.15 6.03 -1.99
N GLU A 528 6.96 4.98 -1.76
CA GLU A 528 8.00 4.97 -0.71
C GLU A 528 9.03 6.14 -0.86
N PRO A 529 9.51 6.49 -2.07
CA PRO A 529 10.32 7.69 -2.28
C PRO A 529 9.68 9.00 -1.77
N PHE A 530 8.37 9.17 -1.92
CA PHE A 530 7.65 10.36 -1.44
C PHE A 530 7.63 10.41 0.08
N VAL A 531 7.49 9.27 0.75
CA VAL A 531 7.56 9.17 2.21
C VAL A 531 8.94 9.63 2.71
N ILE A 532 10.00 9.11 2.08
CA ILE A 532 11.38 9.41 2.43
C ILE A 532 11.69 10.89 2.20
N ALA A 533 11.39 11.43 1.02
CA ALA A 533 11.64 12.83 0.68
C ALA A 533 10.89 13.78 1.62
N THR A 534 9.62 13.48 1.93
CA THR A 534 8.78 14.32 2.79
C THR A 534 9.39 14.47 4.17
N ASN A 535 9.78 13.37 4.81
CA ASN A 535 10.39 13.38 6.13
C ASN A 535 11.81 13.98 6.15
N ARG A 536 12.52 13.97 5.02
CA ARG A 536 13.88 14.51 4.89
C ARG A 536 13.94 16.00 4.63
N GLN A 537 12.97 16.54 3.90
CA GLN A 537 13.03 17.89 3.34
C GLN A 537 11.94 18.83 3.85
N LEU A 538 10.79 18.31 4.26
CA LEU A 538 9.69 19.13 4.77
C LEU A 538 9.61 18.99 6.30
N SER A 539 9.73 20.10 7.02
CA SER A 539 9.55 20.09 8.47
C SER A 539 8.15 19.61 8.85
N VAL A 540 7.97 19.05 10.06
CA VAL A 540 6.63 18.78 10.64
C VAL A 540 5.75 20.02 10.77
N LEU A 541 6.35 21.22 10.72
CA LEU A 541 5.68 22.52 10.65
C LEU A 541 5.20 22.86 9.23
N HIS A 542 5.75 22.24 8.20
CA HIS A 542 5.48 22.57 6.81
C HIS A 542 4.03 22.20 6.44
N PRO A 543 3.26 23.09 5.78
CA PRO A 543 1.90 22.80 5.37
C PRO A 543 1.77 21.54 4.50
N ILE A 544 2.67 21.36 3.53
CA ILE A 544 2.67 20.17 2.66
C ILE A 544 3.05 18.88 3.40
N HIS A 545 3.94 18.93 4.40
CA HIS A 545 4.15 17.77 5.29
C HIS A 545 2.84 17.42 6.01
N LYS A 546 2.14 18.41 6.58
CA LYS A 546 0.85 18.17 7.23
C LYS A 546 -0.24 17.70 6.27
N LEU A 547 -0.18 18.04 4.99
CA LEU A 547 -1.13 17.53 3.99
C LEU A 547 -0.86 16.05 3.68
N LEU A 548 0.40 15.71 3.38
CA LEU A 548 0.77 14.40 2.82
C LEU A 548 1.03 13.33 3.87
N TYR A 549 1.51 13.68 5.07
CA TYR A 549 1.92 12.72 6.10
C TYR A 549 0.88 11.64 6.45
N PRO A 550 -0.44 11.93 6.58
CA PRO A 550 -1.44 10.89 6.81
C PRO A 550 -1.48 9.81 5.72
N HIS A 551 -1.13 10.19 4.49
CA HIS A 551 -1.16 9.33 3.32
C HIS A 551 0.09 8.46 3.18
N PHE A 552 1.01 8.51 4.15
CA PHE A 552 2.22 7.70 4.20
C PHE A 552 2.25 6.72 5.36
N ARG A 553 1.24 6.74 6.22
CA ARG A 553 1.14 5.87 7.39
C ARG A 553 1.37 4.41 6.97
N ASP A 554 2.22 3.71 7.71
CA ASP A 554 2.47 2.26 7.60
C ASP A 554 3.18 1.81 6.29
N THR A 555 3.28 2.66 5.28
CA THR A 555 3.84 2.34 3.95
C THR A 555 5.27 1.81 3.99
N MET A 556 6.18 2.49 4.70
CA MET A 556 7.57 2.01 4.79
C MET A 556 7.66 0.66 5.51
N ASN A 557 6.82 0.44 6.53
CA ASN A 557 6.84 -0.79 7.32
C ASN A 557 6.31 -2.00 6.56
N ILE A 558 5.20 -1.83 5.82
CA ILE A 558 4.70 -2.92 4.96
C ILE A 558 5.68 -3.22 3.83
N ASN A 559 6.29 -2.19 3.21
CA ASN A 559 7.28 -2.39 2.14
C ASN A 559 8.55 -3.08 2.65
N ALA A 560 9.07 -2.69 3.82
CA ALA A 560 10.21 -3.37 4.42
C ALA A 560 9.88 -4.84 4.71
N SER A 561 8.72 -5.11 5.30
CA SER A 561 8.24 -6.47 5.55
C SER A 561 8.14 -7.26 4.23
N ALA A 562 7.57 -6.67 3.18
CA ALA A 562 7.47 -7.28 1.86
C ALA A 562 8.85 -7.64 1.29
N ARG A 563 9.85 -6.74 1.37
CA ARG A 563 11.23 -7.04 0.97
C ARG A 563 11.84 -8.20 1.76
N GLN A 564 11.45 -8.38 3.01
CA GLN A 564 11.98 -9.42 3.88
C GLN A 564 11.30 -10.78 3.70
N ILE A 565 9.99 -10.86 3.43
CA ILE A 565 9.26 -12.15 3.40
C ILE A 565 8.45 -12.44 2.14
N LEU A 566 8.08 -11.42 1.36
CA LEU A 566 7.14 -11.55 0.25
C LEU A 566 7.86 -11.59 -1.09
N ILE A 567 8.64 -10.55 -1.40
CA ILE A 567 9.24 -10.32 -2.73
C ILE A 567 10.72 -10.68 -2.82
N ASN A 568 11.29 -11.27 -1.77
CA ASN A 568 12.66 -11.78 -1.78
C ASN A 568 12.80 -13.07 -2.60
N ALA A 569 14.05 -13.46 -2.87
CA ALA A 569 14.39 -14.76 -3.41
C ALA A 569 13.75 -15.89 -2.60
N GLY A 570 12.96 -16.74 -3.25
CA GLY A 570 12.23 -17.84 -2.61
C GLY A 570 11.08 -17.40 -1.70
N GLY A 571 10.71 -16.12 -1.73
CA GLY A 571 9.60 -15.56 -0.96
C GLY A 571 8.23 -16.01 -1.47
N VAL A 572 7.19 -15.57 -0.77
CA VAL A 572 5.81 -15.99 -1.06
C VAL A 572 5.38 -15.59 -2.46
N LEU A 573 5.75 -14.40 -2.95
CA LEU A 573 5.37 -13.96 -4.29
C LEU A 573 5.99 -14.86 -5.36
N GLU A 574 7.31 -15.09 -5.32
CA GLU A 574 8.00 -15.93 -6.33
C GLU A 574 7.53 -17.38 -6.36
N SER A 575 6.99 -17.89 -5.25
CA SER A 575 6.45 -19.24 -5.15
C SER A 575 4.98 -19.36 -5.57
N THR A 576 4.25 -18.25 -5.67
CA THR A 576 2.79 -18.25 -5.90
C THR A 576 2.35 -17.57 -7.19
N VAL A 577 3.22 -16.80 -7.87
CA VAL A 577 2.89 -16.18 -9.17
C VAL A 577 3.72 -16.76 -10.31
N PHE A 578 3.15 -16.73 -11.53
CA PHE A 578 3.73 -17.41 -12.69
C PHE A 578 5.11 -16.88 -13.09
N GLN A 579 5.42 -15.60 -12.84
CA GLN A 579 6.70 -14.98 -13.17
C GLN A 579 7.88 -15.55 -12.35
N SER A 580 7.59 -16.14 -11.20
CA SER A 580 8.57 -16.75 -10.30
C SER A 580 9.77 -15.81 -10.03
N LYS A 581 11.00 -16.32 -10.06
CA LYS A 581 12.25 -15.56 -9.81
C LYS A 581 12.52 -14.38 -10.76
N PHE A 582 11.71 -14.21 -11.81
CA PHE A 582 11.82 -13.10 -12.76
C PHE A 582 10.86 -11.95 -12.43
N ALA A 583 10.00 -12.09 -11.42
CA ALA A 583 8.94 -11.13 -11.12
C ALA A 583 9.49 -9.71 -10.90
N LEU A 584 10.38 -9.51 -9.93
CA LEU A 584 10.80 -8.16 -9.56
C LEU A 584 11.65 -7.50 -10.65
N GLU A 585 12.48 -8.28 -11.36
CA GLU A 585 13.21 -7.83 -12.55
C GLU A 585 12.24 -7.32 -13.65
N MET A 586 11.17 -8.06 -13.92
CA MET A 586 10.14 -7.66 -14.91
C MET A 586 9.46 -6.34 -14.51
N SER A 587 9.20 -6.12 -13.21
CA SER A 587 8.64 -4.84 -12.75
C SER A 587 9.56 -3.65 -13.00
N ALA A 588 10.89 -3.84 -12.94
CA ALA A 588 11.86 -2.79 -13.25
C ALA A 588 11.90 -2.46 -14.74
N VAL A 589 11.66 -3.44 -15.62
CA VAL A 589 11.49 -3.19 -17.05
C VAL A 589 10.22 -2.37 -17.30
N VAL A 590 9.10 -2.73 -16.68
CA VAL A 590 7.83 -1.97 -16.81
C VAL A 590 7.95 -0.54 -16.27
N TYR A 591 8.72 -0.34 -15.20
CA TYR A 591 8.95 1.00 -14.63
C TYR A 591 9.60 1.98 -15.61
N LYS A 592 10.27 1.50 -16.68
CA LYS A 592 10.77 2.37 -17.76
C LYS A 592 9.67 3.22 -18.39
N ASP A 593 8.45 2.68 -18.50
CA ASP A 593 7.31 3.36 -19.11
C ASP A 593 6.39 4.05 -18.08
N TRP A 594 6.75 4.01 -16.80
CA TRP A 594 5.99 4.72 -15.76
C TRP A 594 6.14 6.24 -15.92
N VAL A 595 5.03 6.96 -15.78
CA VAL A 595 4.95 8.41 -15.96
C VAL A 595 4.11 8.99 -14.84
N PHE A 596 4.67 9.92 -14.03
CA PHE A 596 3.99 10.42 -12.84
C PHE A 596 2.67 11.15 -13.14
N PRO A 597 2.59 12.11 -14.09
CA PRO A 597 1.32 12.76 -14.43
C PRO A 597 0.24 11.79 -14.95
N ASP A 598 0.65 10.69 -15.60
CA ASP A 598 -0.29 9.67 -16.10
C ASP A 598 -0.93 8.85 -14.98
N GLN A 599 -0.43 8.95 -13.74
CA GLN A 599 -1.07 8.31 -12.58
C GLN A 599 -2.30 9.08 -12.08
N ALA A 600 -2.53 10.29 -12.59
CA ALA A 600 -3.77 11.01 -12.36
C ALA A 600 -4.93 10.27 -13.04
N LEU A 601 -6.01 9.96 -12.31
CA LEU A 601 -7.10 9.13 -12.86
C LEU A 601 -7.67 9.66 -14.19
N PRO A 602 -7.99 10.96 -14.36
CA PRO A 602 -8.47 11.45 -15.64
C PRO A 602 -7.45 11.25 -16.78
N ALA A 603 -6.17 11.44 -16.51
CA ALA A 603 -5.10 11.27 -17.49
C ALA A 603 -4.93 9.79 -17.88
N ASP A 604 -4.96 8.87 -16.91
CA ASP A 604 -4.93 7.42 -17.16
C ASP A 604 -6.09 6.98 -18.05
N LEU A 605 -7.32 7.40 -17.74
CA LEU A 605 -8.52 7.02 -18.49
C LEU A 605 -8.45 7.50 -19.95
N VAL A 606 -7.95 8.72 -20.18
CA VAL A 606 -7.74 9.26 -21.53
C VAL A 606 -6.60 8.52 -22.25
N LYS A 607 -5.48 8.25 -21.55
CA LYS A 607 -4.33 7.51 -22.09
C LYS A 607 -4.70 6.11 -22.57
N ARG A 608 -5.52 5.39 -21.79
CA ARG A 608 -6.05 4.07 -22.17
C ARG A 608 -7.14 4.16 -23.23
N GLY A 609 -7.59 5.37 -23.58
CA GLY A 609 -8.64 5.62 -24.55
C GLY A 609 -10.02 5.17 -24.09
N VAL A 610 -10.22 4.96 -22.79
CA VAL A 610 -11.52 4.59 -22.19
C VAL A 610 -12.33 5.83 -21.77
N ALA A 611 -11.73 7.01 -21.89
CA ALA A 611 -12.38 8.31 -21.78
C ALA A 611 -11.81 9.28 -22.83
N VAL A 612 -12.53 10.37 -23.06
CA VAL A 612 -12.08 11.52 -23.87
C VAL A 612 -12.18 12.79 -23.04
N GLU A 613 -11.32 13.76 -23.32
CA GLU A 613 -11.44 15.09 -22.72
C GLU A 613 -12.78 15.73 -23.10
N ASP A 614 -13.46 16.28 -22.11
CA ASP A 614 -14.75 16.96 -22.28
C ASP A 614 -14.93 17.99 -21.17
N SER A 615 -14.62 19.24 -21.47
CA SER A 615 -14.78 20.36 -20.53
C SER A 615 -16.22 20.61 -20.05
N SER A 616 -17.23 20.06 -20.73
CA SER A 616 -18.63 20.15 -20.30
C SER A 616 -19.01 19.05 -19.29
N SER A 617 -18.22 17.98 -19.19
CA SER A 617 -18.41 16.91 -18.23
C SER A 617 -17.93 17.34 -16.83
N PRO A 618 -18.58 16.91 -15.73
CA PRO A 618 -18.27 17.35 -14.36
C PRO A 618 -16.82 17.14 -13.93
N HIS A 619 -16.15 16.14 -14.50
CA HIS A 619 -14.77 15.78 -14.17
C HIS A 619 -13.77 16.14 -15.27
N GLY A 620 -14.18 16.91 -16.28
CA GLY A 620 -13.35 17.29 -17.44
C GLY A 620 -13.09 16.16 -18.44
N VAL A 621 -13.63 14.97 -18.20
CA VAL A 621 -13.55 13.80 -19.09
C VAL A 621 -14.91 13.11 -19.19
N ARG A 622 -15.18 12.52 -20.35
CA ARG A 622 -16.36 11.68 -20.62
C ARG A 622 -15.93 10.25 -20.88
N LEU A 623 -16.46 9.31 -20.11
CA LEU A 623 -16.18 7.88 -20.27
C LEU A 623 -16.79 7.35 -21.57
N LEU A 624 -16.10 6.41 -22.22
CA LEU A 624 -16.61 5.67 -23.39
C LEU A 624 -17.35 4.39 -22.99
N ILE A 625 -17.11 3.89 -21.77
CA ILE A 625 -17.94 2.90 -21.10
C ILE A 625 -18.63 3.61 -19.95
N GLU A 626 -19.89 3.98 -20.14
CA GLU A 626 -20.64 4.82 -19.18
C GLU A 626 -20.75 4.14 -17.80
N ASP A 627 -21.04 2.84 -17.78
CA ASP A 627 -21.10 2.02 -16.57
C ASP A 627 -19.76 1.30 -16.32
N TYR A 628 -18.67 2.04 -16.16
CA TYR A 628 -17.36 1.51 -15.73
C TYR A 628 -17.17 1.75 -14.22
N PRO A 629 -17.39 0.75 -13.32
CA PRO A 629 -17.50 0.99 -11.87
C PRO A 629 -16.30 1.66 -11.23
N TYR A 630 -15.09 1.16 -11.50
CA TYR A 630 -13.87 1.79 -11.02
C TYR A 630 -13.73 3.26 -11.47
N ALA A 631 -13.98 3.55 -12.75
CA ALA A 631 -13.77 4.88 -13.30
C ALA A 631 -14.84 5.89 -12.82
N VAL A 632 -16.12 5.51 -12.81
CA VAL A 632 -17.22 6.38 -12.38
C VAL A 632 -17.10 6.70 -10.90
N ASP A 633 -16.80 5.71 -10.05
CA ASP A 633 -16.64 5.93 -8.61
C ASP A 633 -15.32 6.66 -8.33
N GLY A 634 -14.25 6.30 -9.04
CA GLY A 634 -12.93 6.89 -8.91
C GLY A 634 -12.90 8.38 -9.25
N LEU A 635 -13.62 8.82 -10.29
CA LEU A 635 -13.65 10.23 -10.70
C LEU A 635 -14.31 11.13 -9.64
N GLU A 636 -15.30 10.62 -8.90
CA GLU A 636 -15.90 11.33 -7.77
C GLU A 636 -14.89 11.49 -6.61
N ILE A 637 -14.19 10.41 -6.26
CA ILE A 637 -13.16 10.42 -5.21
C ILE A 637 -11.99 11.34 -5.60
N TRP A 638 -11.49 11.21 -6.83
CA TRP A 638 -10.44 12.08 -7.39
C TRP A 638 -10.83 13.55 -7.30
N SER A 639 -12.05 13.90 -7.71
CA SER A 639 -12.54 15.29 -7.68
C SER A 639 -12.66 15.82 -6.25
N ALA A 640 -13.06 14.99 -5.30
CA ALA A 640 -13.10 15.35 -3.88
C ALA A 640 -11.68 15.60 -3.32
N ILE A 641 -10.72 14.73 -3.63
CA ILE A 641 -9.30 14.92 -3.26
C ILE A 641 -8.77 16.21 -3.88
N LYS A 642 -8.98 16.43 -5.19
CA LYS A 642 -8.50 17.63 -5.89
C LYS A 642 -9.07 18.90 -5.25
N SER A 643 -10.37 18.94 -4.96
CA SER A 643 -11.00 20.08 -4.29
C SER A 643 -10.41 20.32 -2.89
N TRP A 644 -10.17 19.27 -2.12
CA TRP A 644 -9.54 19.37 -0.80
C TRP A 644 -8.13 19.95 -0.90
N VAL A 645 -7.31 19.41 -1.80
CA VAL A 645 -5.93 19.87 -2.01
C VAL A 645 -5.90 21.30 -2.52
N THR A 646 -6.79 21.68 -3.44
CA THR A 646 -6.91 23.06 -3.93
C THR A 646 -7.26 24.03 -2.80
N ASP A 647 -8.30 23.73 -2.01
CA ASP A 647 -8.71 24.59 -0.88
C ASP A 647 -7.57 24.73 0.15
N TYR A 648 -6.84 23.64 0.43
CA TYR A 648 -5.72 23.64 1.37
C TYR A 648 -4.49 24.38 0.85
N CYS A 649 -4.00 24.07 -0.35
CA CYS A 649 -2.79 24.67 -0.91
C CYS A 649 -2.98 26.17 -1.17
N SER A 650 -4.16 26.59 -1.64
CA SER A 650 -4.46 28.01 -1.92
C SER A 650 -4.44 28.88 -0.67
N PHE A 651 -4.61 28.30 0.53
CA PHE A 651 -4.48 29.02 1.79
C PHE A 651 -3.03 29.40 2.10
N TYR A 652 -2.06 28.54 1.75
CA TYR A 652 -0.65 28.76 2.05
C TYR A 652 0.15 29.36 0.88
N TYR A 653 -0.27 29.10 -0.36
CA TYR A 653 0.43 29.53 -1.58
C TYR A 653 -0.54 30.28 -2.51
N GLY A 654 -0.52 31.60 -2.43
CA GLY A 654 -1.35 32.49 -3.25
C GLY A 654 -0.69 32.92 -4.57
N SER A 655 0.59 32.60 -4.79
CA SER A 655 1.31 32.94 -6.02
C SER A 655 2.48 32.00 -6.31
N ASP A 656 2.94 31.99 -7.56
CA ASP A 656 4.16 31.28 -8.01
C ASP A 656 5.40 31.72 -7.21
N GLU A 657 5.46 32.99 -6.82
CA GLU A 657 6.58 33.51 -6.02
C GLU A 657 6.67 32.85 -4.64
N GLU A 658 5.55 32.47 -4.02
CA GLU A 658 5.57 31.75 -2.74
C GLU A 658 6.05 30.30 -2.90
N ILE A 659 5.77 29.66 -4.04
CA ILE A 659 6.29 28.32 -4.38
C ILE A 659 7.81 28.37 -4.61
N LEU A 660 8.28 29.34 -5.39
CA LEU A 660 9.70 29.49 -5.73
C LEU A 660 10.57 29.88 -4.52
N LYS A 661 10.01 30.63 -3.56
CA LYS A 661 10.71 31.02 -2.32
C LYS A 661 10.71 29.94 -1.25
N ASP A 662 9.91 28.89 -1.39
CA ASP A 662 9.84 27.79 -0.43
C ASP A 662 11.00 26.81 -0.65
N ASN A 663 12.12 27.07 0.05
CA ASN A 663 13.32 26.28 -0.08
C ASN A 663 13.18 24.81 0.37
N GLU A 664 12.25 24.52 1.29
CA GLU A 664 11.96 23.14 1.70
C GLU A 664 11.17 22.41 0.61
N LEU A 665 10.15 23.05 0.05
CA LEU A 665 9.37 22.48 -1.06
C LEU A 665 10.25 22.22 -2.30
N GLN A 666 11.09 23.17 -2.67
CA GLN A 666 12.02 23.02 -3.80
C GLN A 666 13.03 21.89 -3.55
N ALA A 667 13.58 21.78 -2.34
CA ALA A 667 14.50 20.70 -1.98
C ALA A 667 13.80 19.33 -1.96
N TRP A 668 12.56 19.27 -1.46
CA TRP A 668 11.72 18.08 -1.43
C TRP A 668 11.48 17.54 -2.83
N TRP A 669 10.97 18.38 -3.74
CA TRP A 669 10.66 17.97 -5.09
C TRP A 669 11.91 17.57 -5.88
N LYS A 670 12.98 18.35 -5.73
CA LYS A 670 14.27 18.04 -6.35
C LYS A 670 14.83 16.70 -5.88
N GLU A 671 14.88 16.45 -4.57
CA GLU A 671 15.42 15.19 -4.03
C GLU A 671 14.58 13.99 -4.45
N LEU A 672 13.25 14.13 -4.41
CA LEU A 672 12.33 13.11 -4.89
C LEU A 672 12.62 12.74 -6.36
N ARG A 673 12.71 13.72 -7.26
CA ARG A 673 12.97 13.51 -8.69
C ARG A 673 14.38 12.95 -8.94
N GLU A 674 15.40 13.55 -8.34
CA GLU A 674 16.81 13.28 -8.66
C GLU A 674 17.41 12.08 -7.90
N VAL A 675 16.81 11.69 -6.77
CA VAL A 675 17.26 10.57 -5.94
C VAL A 675 16.17 9.52 -5.82
N GLY A 676 15.00 9.87 -5.29
CA GLY A 676 13.91 8.94 -5.00
C GLY A 676 13.42 8.15 -6.22
N HIS A 677 13.15 8.86 -7.32
CA HIS A 677 12.90 8.32 -8.66
C HIS A 677 14.09 8.61 -9.60
N GLY A 678 15.31 8.62 -9.04
CA GLY A 678 16.51 9.17 -9.70
C GLY A 678 16.90 8.54 -11.04
N ASP A 679 16.45 7.31 -11.32
CA ASP A 679 16.69 6.65 -12.61
C ASP A 679 15.85 7.25 -13.76
N LYS A 680 14.81 8.03 -13.41
CA LYS A 680 13.91 8.72 -14.35
C LYS A 680 13.94 10.24 -14.17
N LYS A 681 14.99 10.77 -13.54
CA LYS A 681 15.12 12.21 -13.21
C LYS A 681 15.16 13.15 -14.42
N ASN A 682 15.56 12.64 -15.58
CA ASN A 682 15.74 13.42 -16.82
C ASN A 682 14.50 13.37 -17.73
N GLU A 683 13.43 12.69 -17.30
CA GLU A 683 12.21 12.61 -18.09
C GLU A 683 11.52 13.98 -18.16
N PRO A 684 11.04 14.41 -19.33
CA PRO A 684 10.55 15.77 -19.54
C PRO A 684 9.17 16.04 -18.94
N TRP A 685 8.49 15.00 -18.45
CA TRP A 685 7.12 15.10 -17.93
C TRP A 685 7.06 15.41 -16.43
N TRP A 686 8.19 15.49 -15.73
CA TRP A 686 8.19 15.92 -14.33
C TRP A 686 7.70 17.37 -14.25
N PRO A 687 6.71 17.68 -13.40
CA PRO A 687 6.42 19.06 -13.03
C PRO A 687 7.69 19.79 -12.58
N GLU A 688 7.84 21.07 -12.94
CA GLU A 688 9.01 21.85 -12.50
C GLU A 688 8.84 22.35 -11.06
N MET A 689 7.60 22.34 -10.56
CA MET A 689 7.23 22.78 -9.20
C MET A 689 7.51 24.28 -9.00
N GLU A 690 7.07 25.08 -9.97
CA GLU A 690 7.19 26.54 -9.97
C GLU A 690 5.86 27.24 -9.68
N THR A 691 4.73 26.55 -9.86
CA THR A 691 3.38 27.13 -9.72
C THR A 691 2.52 26.41 -8.68
N PRO A 692 1.52 27.08 -8.07
CA PRO A 692 0.56 26.42 -7.18
C PRO A 692 -0.21 25.29 -7.85
N GLN A 693 -0.48 25.40 -9.16
CA GLN A 693 -1.23 24.38 -9.90
C GLN A 693 -0.44 23.07 -10.01
N GLU A 694 0.87 23.14 -10.29
CA GLU A 694 1.74 21.96 -10.29
C GLU A 694 1.80 21.29 -8.92
N LEU A 695 1.86 22.07 -7.83
CA LEU A 695 1.81 21.54 -6.47
C LEU A 695 0.47 20.85 -6.19
N ILE A 696 -0.65 21.47 -6.56
CA ILE A 696 -2.00 20.93 -6.38
C ILE A 696 -2.15 19.61 -7.14
N ASP A 697 -1.77 19.56 -8.41
CA ASP A 697 -1.90 18.36 -9.23
C ASP A 697 -0.96 17.24 -8.75
N SER A 698 0.26 17.59 -8.33
CA SER A 698 1.21 16.62 -7.75
C SER A 698 0.70 16.04 -6.42
N CYS A 699 0.25 16.88 -5.49
CA CYS A 699 -0.31 16.42 -4.22
C CYS A 699 -1.60 15.61 -4.42
N THR A 700 -2.47 16.00 -5.35
CA THR A 700 -3.68 15.24 -5.69
C THR A 700 -3.32 13.84 -6.20
N THR A 701 -2.34 13.75 -7.09
CA THR A 701 -1.85 12.48 -7.65
C THR A 701 -1.23 11.58 -6.56
N ILE A 702 -0.39 12.15 -5.68
CA ILE A 702 0.22 11.41 -4.56
C ILE A 702 -0.86 10.84 -3.64
N ILE A 703 -1.84 11.66 -3.24
CA ILE A 703 -2.93 11.23 -2.36
C ILE A 703 -3.79 10.16 -3.05
N TRP A 704 -4.09 10.32 -4.35
CA TRP A 704 -4.82 9.32 -5.13
C TRP A 704 -4.12 7.97 -5.16
N ILE A 705 -2.82 7.94 -5.48
CA ILE A 705 -2.01 6.71 -5.51
C ILE A 705 -2.04 6.02 -4.14
N ALA A 706 -1.78 6.80 -3.08
CA ALA A 706 -1.64 6.28 -1.74
C ALA A 706 -2.97 5.80 -1.12
N SER A 707 -4.11 6.33 -1.57
CA SER A 707 -5.42 6.02 -1.02
C SER A 707 -6.27 5.20 -1.99
N ALA A 708 -7.04 5.86 -2.85
CA ALA A 708 -8.09 5.25 -3.65
C ALA A 708 -7.57 4.29 -4.73
N LEU A 709 -6.42 4.58 -5.37
CA LEU A 709 -5.82 3.65 -6.33
C LEU A 709 -5.40 2.35 -5.63
N HIS A 710 -4.63 2.45 -4.54
CA HIS A 710 -4.24 1.30 -3.72
C HIS A 710 -5.45 0.53 -3.24
N ALA A 711 -6.46 1.20 -2.67
CA ALA A 711 -7.67 0.54 -2.20
C ALA A 711 -8.38 -0.26 -3.30
N ALA A 712 -8.52 0.32 -4.50
CA ALA A 712 -9.18 -0.30 -5.64
C ALA A 712 -8.46 -1.56 -6.16
N VAL A 713 -7.14 -1.65 -5.99
CA VAL A 713 -6.34 -2.81 -6.42
C VAL A 713 -5.94 -3.74 -5.28
N ASN A 714 -6.17 -3.37 -4.01
CA ASN A 714 -5.76 -4.14 -2.84
C ASN A 714 -6.93 -4.90 -2.20
N PHE A 715 -8.01 -4.21 -1.80
CA PHE A 715 -9.07 -4.81 -0.98
C PHE A 715 -10.01 -5.73 -1.78
N GLY A 716 -9.86 -5.77 -3.11
CA GLY A 716 -10.51 -6.73 -3.99
C GLY A 716 -9.78 -8.08 -4.11
N GLN A 717 -8.57 -8.22 -3.55
CA GLN A 717 -7.77 -9.43 -3.69
C GLN A 717 -8.49 -10.67 -3.16
N TYR A 718 -8.93 -10.70 -1.90
CA TYR A 718 -9.68 -11.85 -1.39
C TYR A 718 -11.10 -11.94 -1.95
N PRO A 719 -11.89 -10.85 -2.07
CA PRO A 719 -13.22 -10.93 -2.68
C PRO A 719 -13.27 -11.66 -4.04
N TYR A 720 -12.31 -11.39 -4.92
CA TYR A 720 -12.26 -11.96 -6.28
C TYR A 720 -11.24 -13.09 -6.45
N ALA A 721 -10.04 -12.95 -5.87
CA ALA A 721 -8.95 -13.93 -5.96
C ALA A 721 -8.83 -14.81 -4.71
N GLY A 722 -9.75 -14.74 -3.76
CA GLY A 722 -9.86 -15.72 -2.68
C GLY A 722 -10.27 -17.10 -3.18
N TYR A 723 -10.80 -17.21 -4.41
CA TYR A 723 -11.13 -18.45 -5.12
C TYR A 723 -10.29 -18.58 -6.39
N LEU A 724 -9.16 -19.30 -6.31
CA LEU A 724 -8.17 -19.34 -7.40
C LEU A 724 -8.65 -19.89 -8.75
N PRO A 725 -9.72 -20.70 -8.88
CA PRO A 725 -10.25 -21.00 -10.20
C PRO A 725 -10.71 -19.75 -10.98
N ASN A 726 -11.22 -18.73 -10.29
CA ASN A 726 -11.57 -17.45 -10.90
C ASN A 726 -10.33 -16.64 -11.29
N ARG A 727 -9.36 -16.54 -10.37
CA ARG A 727 -8.12 -15.75 -10.53
C ARG A 727 -6.89 -16.61 -10.30
N PRO A 728 -6.58 -17.57 -11.19
CA PRO A 728 -5.42 -18.42 -11.03
C PRO A 728 -4.15 -17.57 -11.14
N THR A 729 -3.13 -17.91 -10.35
CA THR A 729 -1.87 -17.16 -10.29
C THR A 729 -0.73 -17.84 -11.05
N VAL A 730 -0.89 -19.13 -11.35
CA VAL A 730 0.07 -19.97 -12.08
C VAL A 730 -0.69 -20.88 -13.04
N SER A 731 -0.16 -21.06 -14.24
CA SER A 731 -0.52 -22.17 -15.14
C SER A 731 0.66 -23.12 -15.28
N ARG A 732 0.39 -24.44 -15.26
CA ARG A 732 1.40 -25.51 -15.16
C ARG A 732 1.48 -26.39 -16.41
N ARG A 733 0.52 -26.25 -17.32
CA ARG A 733 0.45 -26.97 -18.60
C ARG A 733 0.17 -25.99 -19.72
N PHE A 734 0.60 -26.33 -20.94
CA PHE A 734 0.13 -25.67 -22.16
C PHE A 734 -1.26 -26.19 -22.54
N MET A 735 -1.93 -25.48 -23.45
CA MET A 735 -3.22 -25.90 -24.00
C MET A 735 -3.10 -27.33 -24.56
N PRO A 736 -3.99 -28.27 -24.19
CA PRO A 736 -3.97 -29.62 -24.73
C PRO A 736 -4.20 -29.64 -26.25
N GLU A 737 -3.44 -30.47 -26.97
CA GLU A 737 -3.53 -30.58 -28.43
C GLU A 737 -4.28 -31.85 -28.86
N PRO A 738 -5.06 -31.83 -29.96
CA PRO A 738 -5.75 -33.02 -30.45
C PRO A 738 -4.82 -34.22 -30.63
N GLY A 739 -5.21 -35.36 -30.08
CA GLY A 739 -4.44 -36.62 -30.14
C GLY A 739 -3.47 -36.83 -28.97
N THR A 740 -3.35 -35.90 -28.03
CA THR A 740 -2.57 -36.11 -26.81
C THR A 740 -3.41 -36.70 -25.66
N PRO A 741 -2.80 -37.37 -24.67
CA PRO A 741 -3.49 -37.84 -23.48
C PRO A 741 -4.21 -36.73 -22.70
N GLU A 742 -3.65 -35.52 -22.67
CA GLU A 742 -4.22 -34.36 -21.98
C GLU A 742 -5.50 -33.87 -22.67
N TYR A 743 -5.58 -33.95 -24.00
CA TYR A 743 -6.78 -33.59 -24.74
C TYR A 743 -7.92 -34.60 -24.51
N GLU A 744 -7.57 -35.88 -24.43
CA GLU A 744 -8.53 -36.92 -24.04
C GLU A 744 -8.95 -36.81 -22.56
N GLU A 745 -8.07 -36.34 -21.67
CA GLU A 745 -8.42 -35.96 -20.29
C GLU A 745 -9.40 -34.78 -20.28
N LEU A 746 -9.14 -33.72 -21.05
CA LEU A 746 -10.01 -32.54 -21.17
C LEU A 746 -11.41 -32.93 -21.67
N LYS A 747 -11.52 -33.83 -22.66
CA LYS A 747 -12.81 -34.34 -23.14
C LYS A 747 -13.59 -35.12 -22.08
N LYS A 748 -12.89 -35.98 -21.32
CA LYS A 748 -13.53 -36.91 -20.38
C LYS A 748 -13.86 -36.25 -19.04
N ASN A 749 -12.99 -35.36 -18.57
CA ASN A 749 -13.09 -34.69 -17.28
C ASN A 749 -12.48 -33.27 -17.37
N PRO A 750 -13.24 -32.31 -17.94
CA PRO A 750 -12.75 -30.96 -18.19
C PRO A 750 -12.36 -30.22 -16.91
N ASP A 751 -13.10 -30.43 -15.81
CA ASP A 751 -12.81 -29.79 -14.53
C ASP A 751 -11.48 -30.28 -13.94
N LYS A 752 -11.18 -31.58 -14.04
CA LYS A 752 -9.88 -32.11 -13.60
C LYS A 752 -8.73 -31.61 -14.47
N ALA A 753 -8.93 -31.53 -15.79
CA ALA A 753 -7.95 -30.94 -16.69
C ALA A 753 -7.70 -29.46 -16.38
N PHE A 754 -8.75 -28.71 -16.06
CA PHE A 754 -8.66 -27.31 -15.62
C PHE A 754 -7.84 -27.17 -14.35
N LEU A 755 -8.16 -27.92 -13.29
CA LEU A 755 -7.46 -27.86 -11.99
C LEU A 755 -5.97 -28.25 -12.11
N LYS A 756 -5.67 -29.27 -12.93
CA LYS A 756 -4.29 -29.66 -13.25
C LYS A 756 -3.52 -28.62 -14.07
N THR A 757 -4.24 -27.73 -14.75
CA THR A 757 -3.64 -26.66 -15.56
C THR A 757 -3.37 -25.42 -14.72
N ILE A 758 -4.29 -25.01 -13.84
CA ILE A 758 -4.14 -23.82 -12.98
C ILE A 758 -3.32 -24.09 -11.71
N THR A 759 -3.27 -23.12 -10.79
CA THR A 759 -2.47 -23.15 -9.55
C THR A 759 -2.67 -24.45 -8.76
N ALA A 760 -1.56 -25.08 -8.35
CA ALA A 760 -1.58 -26.31 -7.56
C ALA A 760 -2.20 -26.10 -6.17
N GLN A 761 -2.57 -27.19 -5.49
CA GLN A 761 -3.25 -27.11 -4.19
C GLN A 761 -2.43 -26.35 -3.13
N LEU A 762 -1.15 -26.67 -2.97
CA LEU A 762 -0.28 -26.01 -1.98
C LEU A 762 -0.08 -24.53 -2.28
N GLN A 763 0.16 -24.19 -3.55
CA GLN A 763 0.28 -22.80 -3.98
C GLN A 763 -1.03 -22.04 -3.80
N THR A 764 -2.18 -22.71 -3.99
CA THR A 764 -3.51 -22.15 -3.74
C THR A 764 -3.68 -21.79 -2.27
N LEU A 765 -3.34 -22.70 -1.36
CA LEU A 765 -3.44 -22.45 0.07
C LEU A 765 -2.54 -21.28 0.50
N LEU A 766 -1.30 -21.24 0.01
CA LEU A 766 -0.37 -20.16 0.29
C LEU A 766 -0.87 -18.82 -0.26
N GLY A 767 -1.33 -18.81 -1.51
CA GLY A 767 -1.85 -17.61 -2.19
C GLY A 767 -3.12 -17.06 -1.54
N VAL A 768 -4.12 -17.91 -1.30
CA VAL A 768 -5.39 -17.52 -0.65
C VAL A 768 -5.16 -17.00 0.75
N SER A 769 -4.25 -17.62 1.50
CA SER A 769 -3.88 -17.16 2.84
C SER A 769 -3.22 -15.77 2.80
N LEU A 770 -2.30 -15.55 1.85
CA LEU A 770 -1.68 -14.25 1.65
C LEU A 770 -2.73 -13.18 1.33
N VAL A 771 -3.59 -13.40 0.34
CA VAL A 771 -4.58 -12.39 -0.04
C VAL A 771 -5.66 -12.18 1.03
N GLU A 772 -5.91 -13.17 1.92
CA GLU A 772 -6.78 -12.97 3.09
C GLU A 772 -6.19 -11.91 4.03
N ILE A 773 -4.88 -12.00 4.32
CA ILE A 773 -4.18 -11.02 5.18
C ILE A 773 -4.21 -9.65 4.52
N LEU A 774 -3.84 -9.58 3.23
CA LEU A 774 -3.67 -8.32 2.52
C LEU A 774 -5.00 -7.58 2.27
N SER A 775 -6.13 -8.29 2.30
CA SER A 775 -7.45 -7.69 2.08
C SER A 775 -8.16 -7.26 3.36
N ARG A 776 -7.51 -7.38 4.53
CA ARG A 776 -8.12 -7.07 5.83
C ARG A 776 -7.75 -5.66 6.30
N HIS A 777 -8.76 -4.88 6.65
CA HIS A 777 -8.55 -3.64 7.40
C HIS A 777 -8.23 -3.96 8.86
N THR A 778 -7.22 -3.31 9.42
CA THR A 778 -7.00 -3.37 10.87
C THR A 778 -8.01 -2.52 11.62
N THR A 779 -8.24 -2.85 12.88
CA THR A 779 -9.25 -2.16 13.70
C THR A 779 -8.90 -0.71 14.01
N ASP A 780 -7.63 -0.33 13.87
CA ASP A 780 -7.07 1.00 14.08
C ASP A 780 -6.76 1.74 12.76
N GLU A 781 -7.35 1.32 11.64
CA GLU A 781 -7.14 1.98 10.36
C GLU A 781 -7.72 3.41 10.33
N ILE A 782 -7.05 4.33 9.62
CA ILE A 782 -7.53 5.70 9.38
C ILE A 782 -7.87 5.85 7.91
N TYR A 783 -9.16 6.08 7.63
CA TYR A 783 -9.69 6.17 6.28
C TYR A 783 -9.54 7.58 5.67
N LEU A 784 -9.73 7.66 4.36
CA LEU A 784 -9.71 8.91 3.61
C LEU A 784 -10.73 9.90 4.19
N GLY A 785 -10.28 11.13 4.43
CA GLY A 785 -11.09 12.15 5.12
C GLY A 785 -11.13 12.03 6.64
N GLN A 786 -10.29 11.17 7.23
CA GLN A 786 -10.06 11.07 8.67
C GLN A 786 -8.60 11.41 9.02
N ARG A 787 -8.35 11.80 10.27
CA ARG A 787 -7.00 11.99 10.84
C ARG A 787 -6.93 11.45 12.25
N GLU A 788 -5.74 11.03 12.65
CA GLU A 788 -5.48 10.48 13.99
C GLU A 788 -5.69 11.51 15.12
N SER A 789 -5.44 12.80 14.85
CA SER A 789 -5.66 13.88 15.82
C SER A 789 -6.54 14.98 15.20
N PRO A 790 -7.61 15.44 15.88
CA PRO A 790 -8.41 16.55 15.42
C PRO A 790 -7.68 17.90 15.52
N GLU A 791 -6.70 18.02 16.42
CA GLU A 791 -5.90 19.26 16.63
C GLU A 791 -4.58 19.24 15.84
N TRP A 792 -4.54 18.63 14.65
CA TRP A 792 -3.35 18.51 13.81
C TRP A 792 -2.82 19.86 13.26
N THR A 793 -3.68 20.88 13.20
CA THR A 793 -3.36 22.28 12.89
C THR A 793 -4.20 23.23 13.77
N LYS A 794 -3.75 24.47 13.94
CA LYS A 794 -4.56 25.56 14.54
C LYS A 794 -5.34 26.39 13.50
N ASP A 795 -4.99 26.27 12.22
CA ASP A 795 -5.56 27.09 11.16
C ASP A 795 -7.00 26.64 10.87
N LYS A 796 -7.95 27.57 11.02
CA LYS A 796 -9.38 27.26 10.98
C LYS A 796 -9.87 26.93 9.57
N GLU A 797 -9.33 27.61 8.58
CA GLU A 797 -9.71 27.45 7.18
C GLU A 797 -9.29 26.07 6.64
N PRO A 798 -8.05 25.58 6.84
CA PRO A 798 -7.68 24.19 6.61
C PRO A 798 -8.55 23.16 7.33
N LEU A 799 -8.91 23.39 8.61
CA LEU A 799 -9.80 22.50 9.35
C LEU A 799 -11.20 22.45 8.71
N ALA A 800 -11.77 23.61 8.37
CA ALA A 800 -13.07 23.69 7.72
C ALA A 800 -13.09 23.05 6.32
N ALA A 801 -12.01 23.23 5.55
CA ALA A 801 -11.84 22.57 4.26
C ALA A 801 -11.73 21.04 4.42
N PHE A 802 -11.08 20.54 5.48
CA PHE A 802 -11.01 19.11 5.77
C PHE A 802 -12.37 18.53 6.18
N ASP A 803 -13.14 19.26 6.98
CA ASP A 803 -14.52 18.88 7.32
C ASP A 803 -15.43 18.84 6.09
N LYS A 804 -15.27 19.79 5.16
CA LYS A 804 -15.96 19.80 3.87
C LYS A 804 -15.59 18.58 3.03
N PHE A 805 -14.32 18.20 3.01
CA PHE A 805 -13.83 17.00 2.33
C PHE A 805 -14.49 15.72 2.89
N GLY A 806 -14.48 15.52 4.22
CA GLY A 806 -15.13 14.38 4.87
C GLY A 806 -16.64 14.30 4.59
N LYS A 807 -17.34 15.44 4.58
CA LYS A 807 -18.77 15.49 4.19
C LYS A 807 -18.99 15.10 2.73
N LYS A 808 -18.16 15.60 1.80
CA LYS A 808 -18.25 15.24 0.37
C LYS A 808 -18.00 13.75 0.16
N LEU A 809 -17.05 13.13 0.87
CA LEU A 809 -16.84 11.68 0.82
C LEU A 809 -18.08 10.91 1.32
N THR A 810 -18.68 11.36 2.42
CA THR A 810 -19.94 10.77 2.93
C THR A 810 -21.06 10.82 1.90
N ASP A 811 -21.16 11.92 1.14
CA ASP A 811 -22.16 12.05 0.07
C ASP A 811 -21.83 11.19 -1.16
N ILE A 812 -20.55 11.07 -1.51
CA ILE A 812 -20.10 10.14 -2.57
C ILE A 812 -20.48 8.70 -2.21
N GLU A 813 -20.28 8.27 -0.96
CA GLU A 813 -20.65 6.92 -0.53
C GLU A 813 -22.15 6.65 -0.76
N LYS A 814 -23.02 7.60 -0.40
CA LYS A 814 -24.47 7.50 -0.67
C LYS A 814 -24.76 7.40 -2.17
N GLN A 815 -24.04 8.14 -3.01
CA GLN A 815 -24.18 8.06 -4.46
C GLN A 815 -23.72 6.71 -5.01
N ILE A 816 -22.66 6.11 -4.46
CA ILE A 816 -22.25 4.76 -4.87
C ILE A 816 -23.30 3.74 -4.46
N ILE A 817 -23.85 3.82 -3.24
CA ILE A 817 -24.97 2.97 -2.80
C ILE A 817 -26.17 3.08 -3.76
N GLN A 818 -26.52 4.30 -4.17
CA GLN A 818 -27.59 4.51 -5.15
C GLN A 818 -27.29 3.85 -6.51
N ARG A 819 -26.07 4.05 -7.04
CA ARG A 819 -25.63 3.41 -8.30
C ARG A 819 -25.66 1.89 -8.21
N ASN A 820 -25.21 1.32 -7.10
CA ASN A 820 -25.23 -0.12 -6.85
C ASN A 820 -26.64 -0.70 -6.74
N GLY A 821 -27.64 0.11 -6.40
CA GLY A 821 -29.05 -0.27 -6.39
C GLY A 821 -29.79 -0.04 -7.72
N ASP A 822 -29.13 0.56 -8.71
CA ASP A 822 -29.73 0.82 -10.03
C ASP A 822 -29.53 -0.39 -10.96
N ASN A 823 -30.63 -1.10 -11.22
CA ASN A 823 -30.62 -2.29 -12.07
C ASN A 823 -30.29 -2.00 -13.55
N ILE A 824 -30.28 -0.73 -13.98
CA ILE A 824 -29.82 -0.33 -15.31
C ILE A 824 -28.29 -0.44 -15.41
N LEU A 825 -27.57 -0.23 -14.31
CA LEU A 825 -26.10 -0.29 -14.24
C LEU A 825 -25.62 -1.73 -14.01
N THR A 826 -25.67 -2.53 -15.07
CA THR A 826 -25.43 -3.98 -15.01
C THR A 826 -24.00 -4.38 -14.59
N ASN A 827 -22.99 -3.54 -14.84
CA ASN A 827 -21.59 -3.85 -14.52
C ASN A 827 -21.28 -3.71 -13.02
N ARG A 828 -22.15 -3.05 -12.24
CA ARG A 828 -21.98 -2.85 -10.78
C ARG A 828 -21.95 -4.18 -10.02
N SER A 829 -22.83 -5.12 -10.37
CA SER A 829 -23.01 -6.37 -9.62
C SER A 829 -22.69 -7.63 -10.42
N GLY A 830 -22.95 -7.62 -11.73
CA GLY A 830 -22.71 -8.78 -12.59
C GLY A 830 -23.50 -10.04 -12.22
N PRO A 831 -23.20 -11.16 -12.89
CA PRO A 831 -23.83 -12.45 -12.62
C PRO A 831 -23.45 -13.06 -11.26
N ILE A 832 -22.39 -12.57 -10.60
CA ILE A 832 -22.03 -12.97 -9.23
C ILE A 832 -22.90 -12.27 -8.17
N ASN A 833 -23.76 -11.34 -8.57
CA ASN A 833 -24.67 -10.57 -7.70
C ASN A 833 -23.94 -9.84 -6.55
N ALA A 834 -22.79 -9.23 -6.85
CA ALA A 834 -21.93 -8.62 -5.86
C ALA A 834 -21.65 -7.15 -6.19
N PRO A 835 -22.28 -6.19 -5.48
CA PRO A 835 -22.11 -4.76 -5.76
C PRO A 835 -20.66 -4.29 -5.63
N TYR A 836 -20.23 -3.41 -6.54
CA TYR A 836 -18.91 -2.80 -6.50
C TYR A 836 -18.78 -1.81 -5.35
N THR A 837 -17.97 -2.15 -4.34
CA THR A 837 -17.85 -1.38 -3.09
C THR A 837 -16.40 -0.99 -2.75
N LEU A 838 -15.43 -1.34 -3.60
CA LEU A 838 -14.00 -1.09 -3.35
C LEU A 838 -13.62 0.40 -3.21
N LEU A 839 -14.45 1.31 -3.74
CA LEU A 839 -14.26 2.75 -3.63
C LEU A 839 -15.24 3.44 -2.66
N PHE A 840 -15.85 2.68 -1.75
CA PHE A 840 -16.53 3.27 -0.59
C PHE A 840 -15.49 3.92 0.31
N PRO A 841 -15.64 5.20 0.69
CA PRO A 841 -14.69 5.87 1.58
C PRO A 841 -14.52 5.18 2.94
N THR A 842 -15.58 4.63 3.51
CA THR A 842 -15.55 4.07 4.88
C THR A 842 -15.65 2.54 4.94
N SER A 843 -15.06 1.96 5.99
CA SER A 843 -15.20 0.54 6.34
C SER A 843 -15.03 0.30 7.84
N GLU A 844 -15.56 -0.82 8.31
CA GLU A 844 -15.21 -1.48 9.56
C GLU A 844 -13.92 -2.32 9.43
N GLY A 845 -13.35 -2.73 10.57
CA GLY A 845 -12.20 -3.63 10.59
C GLY A 845 -12.56 -5.05 10.09
N GLY A 846 -11.60 -5.71 9.45
CA GLY A 846 -11.75 -7.06 8.90
C GLY A 846 -11.79 -7.11 7.39
N LEU A 847 -12.34 -8.21 6.85
CA LEU A 847 -12.39 -8.52 5.43
C LEU A 847 -13.72 -8.06 4.82
N THR A 848 -13.78 -6.81 4.37
CA THR A 848 -15.05 -6.14 4.02
C THR A 848 -15.25 -5.92 2.51
N GLY A 849 -14.17 -5.87 1.73
CA GLY A 849 -14.24 -5.56 0.29
C GLY A 849 -14.65 -4.11 -0.01
N LYS A 850 -14.44 -3.19 0.94
CA LYS A 850 -14.78 -1.76 0.85
C LYS A 850 -13.88 -0.95 1.79
N GLY A 851 -13.87 0.37 1.67
CA GLY A 851 -13.08 1.27 2.53
C GLY A 851 -11.81 1.76 1.83
N ILE A 852 -11.58 3.07 1.88
CA ILE A 852 -10.38 3.69 1.32
C ILE A 852 -9.50 4.19 2.48
N PRO A 853 -8.42 3.49 2.85
CA PRO A 853 -7.42 4.00 3.79
C PRO A 853 -6.78 5.30 3.28
N ASN A 854 -6.19 6.08 4.18
CA ASN A 854 -5.40 7.24 3.75
C ASN A 854 -4.15 6.86 2.96
N SER A 855 -3.57 5.69 3.23
CA SER A 855 -2.22 5.31 2.79
C SER A 855 -2.15 3.85 2.33
N VAL A 856 -1.00 3.49 1.73
CA VAL A 856 -0.65 2.11 1.39
C VAL A 856 -0.32 1.36 2.68
N SER A 857 -1.35 0.85 3.35
CA SER A 857 -1.29 0.45 4.75
C SER A 857 -1.53 -1.04 5.00
N ILE A 858 -1.86 -1.81 3.97
CA ILE A 858 -1.69 -3.28 3.92
C ILE A 858 -1.63 -3.72 2.46
#